data_AF-A0AAN7CJ98-F1
#
_entry.id   AF-A0AAN7CJ98-F1
#
_cell.length_a   1.000
_cell.length_b   1.000
_cell.length_c   1.000
_cell.angle_alpha   90.00
_cell.angle_beta   90.00
_cell.angle_gamma   90.00
#
_symmetry.space_group_name_H-M   'P 1'
#
loop_
_entity.id
_entity.type
_entity.pdbx_description
1 polymer ?
#
loop_
_entity_poly.entity_id
_entity_poly.type
_entity_poly.pdbx_seq_one_letter_code
_entity_poly.pdbx_strand_id
1 'polypeptide(L)'
;MASDNQNQTGAKQEYHIGYKENTLKAFELRNASTCLGYLLPTLESLPPTFSLLDVGCGPGSITFDLARRFPQAKIIGIDLGTEAIERANANIATHAPGTNIEFRAGNILQPETCLKPEEIGHFDVVHEHTTLICIPNNIEVLRIMKTLAKQDGGIVACREGDTHSQLLWPPLPESAELQERIYQMNGLDTQTGRKLLNKALEVGFTRDQITASASILSNITYQERLLYAGSMLEMLDDENSQYRRAAAKFGYSVKQVEVLRENMRKFIAADDAWRLLVCTEIICRLDGKNSVLLSESRQSSLIRDWLLTGTSLTAIHVVGVLGDGTGLIGYGKTLYNPTCAFACRGVIKGCTLLCTPTDHSSNYGTAHSPVSTPPDCFINDEAFLRTMALCIDNYCTLSDNPPLSLIEDYWASHLATGTLGNYAHVPAKSYQAALTAAREDERLAFNQNGGNRNHSQHDDDVHASHKRHFLTEDGPHVTSALQHIKAGEPLNSTSFILPADWQKQYNGMFDFEANETGHSTYTIVIMLIAILLPVPLSLVRFVPGLASNKAWSLLQSALIHPATFGTRHRAPVAGGTMPTRGQALYISLISILNVIFLLAPYVHHHPQSTFGSLAEQSLSIIGNRAGVMAMGNVIAVFLFSARNNVLLWITDWSHGTYLLLHRWLGYWAVFHTALHSVMLLEYYRQYGDYAAELIRDYWVWGIVGTVAVCAMVPTSLLVVRQKAYEVFLGAHVVLAVLFIVGYYYHIWFCYGYSWGYEIWAFVAAGIWATERLVRVVRIAWQGYRTATVTVVHGTEGEYLAIDIEGKPLNDGVAYLSFPTIGWRVWESHPFSVAFGRSSTAGSDSDLPRSPVATATADNKNNNNKEVLEEPVAESTLGKPTTAFLARVRNGVTEKLSKTVTAAGGSLRLAVLVDGTYRHSGAVKADLSRCSNIVYVAGGVGITALLPYLRQIRKPSRLFWGSRRAGLASAVAPALEQLPANVEVETSVGQRLDLEGILYRALTTKAEADDGPVGIVVCGPAGMADQVRHKVVQLSRCGVATRPYVLVDEAFTW
;
A
#
# COMPACT_ATOMS: atom_id res chain seq x y z
N MET A 1 -9.12 -50.64 15.89
CA MET A 1 -9.60 -51.21 14.62
C MET A 1 -8.58 -50.88 13.55
N ALA A 2 -7.58 -51.75 13.43
CA ALA A 2 -6.74 -51.84 12.25
C ALA A 2 -7.42 -52.82 11.27
N SER A 3 -6.99 -52.76 10.00
CA SER A 3 -7.35 -53.61 8.85
C SER A 3 -8.78 -53.50 8.32
N ASP A 4 -8.95 -52.79 7.20
CA ASP A 4 -9.41 -53.39 5.93
C ASP A 4 -9.62 -52.33 4.85
N ASN A 5 -8.66 -52.25 3.92
CA ASN A 5 -8.89 -52.12 2.46
C ASN A 5 -7.56 -51.89 1.74
N GLN A 6 -6.70 -52.92 1.74
CA GLN A 6 -5.75 -53.15 0.67
C GLN A 6 -6.35 -54.23 -0.23
N ASN A 7 -7.05 -53.82 -1.31
CA ASN A 7 -7.23 -54.62 -2.53
C ASN A 7 -8.02 -53.84 -3.60
N GLN A 8 -7.34 -52.95 -4.32
CA GLN A 8 -7.62 -52.69 -5.74
C GLN A 8 -6.28 -52.49 -6.46
N THR A 9 -5.63 -53.61 -6.78
CA THR A 9 -4.50 -53.69 -7.70
C THR A 9 -5.01 -53.72 -9.14
N GLY A 10 -4.45 -52.86 -10.01
CA GLY A 10 -4.41 -53.10 -11.45
C GLY A 10 -5.36 -52.31 -12.35
N ALA A 11 -5.58 -51.01 -12.14
CA ALA A 11 -5.99 -50.14 -13.25
C ALA A 11 -4.74 -49.60 -13.94
N LYS A 12 -4.52 -49.98 -15.20
CA LYS A 12 -3.44 -49.46 -16.06
C LYS A 12 -3.66 -47.94 -16.20
N GLN A 13 -2.85 -47.12 -15.53
CA GLN A 13 -2.91 -45.66 -15.68
C GLN A 13 -2.42 -45.29 -17.09
N GLU A 14 -3.36 -44.88 -17.94
CA GLU A 14 -3.10 -44.41 -19.30
C GLU A 14 -3.04 -42.87 -19.28
N TYR A 15 -1.99 -42.27 -19.85
CA TYR A 15 -2.00 -40.83 -20.12
C TYR A 15 -3.02 -40.51 -21.20
N HIS A 16 -3.73 -39.39 -21.02
CA HIS A 16 -4.95 -39.08 -21.74
C HIS A 16 -4.75 -38.78 -23.26
N ILE A 17 -3.54 -38.68 -23.79
CA ILE A 17 -3.30 -38.34 -25.21
C ILE A 17 -2.59 -39.51 -25.90
N GLY A 18 -3.23 -40.09 -26.92
CA GLY A 18 -2.67 -41.22 -27.68
C GLY A 18 -1.62 -40.80 -28.72
N TYR A 19 -0.61 -41.65 -28.95
CA TYR A 19 0.57 -41.36 -29.78
C TYR A 19 0.43 -41.80 -31.26
N LYS A 20 -0.69 -41.48 -31.94
CA LYS A 20 -0.86 -41.77 -33.39
C LYS A 20 -0.03 -40.83 -34.28
N GLU A 21 0.34 -41.24 -35.49
CA GLU A 21 1.34 -40.59 -36.37
C GLU A 21 1.13 -39.07 -36.60
N ASN A 22 -0.11 -38.61 -36.77
CA ASN A 22 -0.40 -37.18 -36.95
C ASN A 22 -0.33 -36.38 -35.64
N THR A 23 -0.55 -37.02 -34.48
CA THR A 23 -0.36 -36.42 -33.15
C THR A 23 1.14 -36.21 -32.85
N LEU A 24 2.02 -36.95 -33.52
CA LEU A 24 3.46 -36.90 -33.31
C LEU A 24 4.13 -35.82 -34.17
N LYS A 25 3.77 -35.70 -35.46
CA LYS A 25 4.11 -34.55 -36.34
C LYS A 25 3.66 -33.21 -35.75
N ALA A 26 2.55 -33.25 -35.03
CA ALA A 26 1.98 -32.18 -34.26
C ALA A 26 2.93 -31.62 -33.18
N PHE A 27 3.61 -32.49 -32.42
CA PHE A 27 4.52 -32.04 -31.38
C PHE A 27 5.84 -31.50 -31.95
N GLU A 28 6.24 -31.88 -33.16
CA GLU A 28 7.46 -31.41 -33.83
C GLU A 28 7.49 -29.90 -34.14
N LEU A 29 6.34 -29.22 -34.12
CA LEU A 29 6.22 -27.76 -34.30
C LEU A 29 6.51 -26.96 -33.00
N ARG A 30 6.51 -27.61 -31.83
CA ARG A 30 6.83 -26.97 -30.55
C ARG A 30 8.35 -26.90 -30.39
N ASN A 31 8.84 -25.72 -30.04
CA ASN A 31 10.27 -25.49 -29.79
C ASN A 31 10.46 -24.65 -28.52
N ALA A 32 11.69 -24.57 -28.04
CA ALA A 32 11.99 -23.87 -26.80
C ALA A 32 11.69 -22.37 -26.91
N SER A 33 11.89 -21.77 -28.08
CA SER A 33 11.64 -20.34 -28.27
C SER A 33 10.15 -19.96 -28.17
N THR A 34 9.24 -20.85 -28.60
CA THR A 34 7.79 -20.61 -28.52
C THR A 34 7.18 -21.07 -27.20
N CYS A 35 7.72 -22.13 -26.58
CA CYS A 35 7.11 -22.77 -25.41
C CYS A 35 7.81 -22.47 -24.08
N LEU A 36 9.08 -22.06 -24.12
CA LEU A 36 9.93 -21.82 -22.95
C LEU A 36 10.47 -20.38 -22.88
N GLY A 37 9.85 -19.42 -23.59
CA GLY A 37 10.28 -18.01 -23.58
C GLY A 37 10.48 -17.43 -22.17
N TYR A 38 9.68 -17.88 -21.20
CA TYR A 38 9.79 -17.52 -19.79
C TYR A 38 11.03 -18.09 -19.09
N LEU A 39 11.47 -19.31 -19.48
CA LEU A 39 12.56 -20.04 -18.84
C LEU A 39 13.91 -19.82 -19.52
N LEU A 40 13.93 -19.58 -20.83
CA LEU A 40 15.14 -19.44 -21.64
C LEU A 40 16.18 -18.46 -21.07
N PRO A 41 15.83 -17.24 -20.62
CA PRO A 41 16.81 -16.33 -20.03
C PRO A 41 17.46 -16.89 -18.76
N THR A 42 16.73 -17.72 -18.01
CA THR A 42 17.28 -18.40 -16.84
C THR A 42 18.27 -19.48 -17.27
N LEU A 43 17.94 -20.30 -18.28
CA LEU A 43 18.85 -21.33 -18.81
C LEU A 43 20.13 -20.73 -19.40
N GLU A 44 20.04 -19.60 -20.09
CA GLU A 44 21.20 -18.87 -20.66
C GLU A 44 22.14 -18.31 -19.59
N SER A 45 21.64 -18.09 -18.37
CA SER A 45 22.45 -17.63 -17.25
C SER A 45 23.18 -18.75 -16.51
N LEU A 46 22.83 -20.03 -16.77
CA LEU A 46 23.45 -21.18 -16.12
C LEU A 46 24.80 -21.55 -16.77
N PRO A 47 25.69 -22.25 -16.05
CA PRO A 47 26.93 -22.78 -16.62
C PRO A 47 26.63 -23.66 -17.85
N PRO A 48 27.44 -23.62 -18.92
CA PRO A 48 27.16 -24.39 -20.15
C PRO A 48 26.93 -25.89 -19.96
N THR A 49 27.41 -26.45 -18.85
CA THR A 49 27.32 -27.86 -18.49
C THR A 49 26.19 -28.19 -17.51
N PHE A 50 25.16 -27.33 -17.40
CA PHE A 50 24.03 -27.57 -16.50
C PHE A 50 23.27 -28.86 -16.85
N SER A 51 22.55 -29.40 -15.87
CA SER A 51 21.72 -30.60 -16.03
C SER A 51 20.22 -30.23 -16.01
N LEU A 52 19.47 -30.69 -17.00
CA LEU A 52 18.03 -30.43 -17.13
C LEU A 52 17.25 -31.72 -17.32
N LEU A 53 16.17 -31.87 -16.54
CA LEU A 53 15.17 -32.92 -16.71
C LEU A 53 13.90 -32.31 -17.32
N ASP A 54 13.49 -32.82 -18.48
CA ASP A 54 12.26 -32.47 -19.17
C ASP A 54 11.21 -33.56 -18.94
N VAL A 55 10.23 -33.25 -18.10
CA VAL A 55 9.19 -34.18 -17.63
C VAL A 55 7.98 -34.11 -18.57
N GLY A 56 7.57 -35.26 -19.10
CA GLY A 56 6.51 -35.33 -20.12
C GLY A 56 6.97 -34.84 -21.48
N CYS A 57 8.16 -35.27 -21.91
CA CYS A 57 8.80 -34.74 -23.12
C CYS A 57 8.10 -35.14 -24.43
N GLY A 58 7.18 -36.11 -24.39
CA GLY A 58 6.53 -36.67 -25.58
C GLY A 58 7.55 -37.15 -26.60
N PRO A 59 7.42 -36.79 -27.89
CA PRO A 59 8.40 -37.17 -28.92
C PRO A 59 9.69 -36.33 -28.90
N GLY A 60 9.86 -35.43 -27.93
CA GLY A 60 11.13 -34.77 -27.65
C GLY A 60 11.40 -33.49 -28.45
N SER A 61 10.41 -32.87 -29.07
CA SER A 61 10.62 -31.68 -29.93
C SER A 61 11.26 -30.50 -29.19
N ILE A 62 10.73 -30.15 -28.02
CA ILE A 62 11.30 -29.15 -27.11
C ILE A 62 12.67 -29.60 -26.61
N THR A 63 12.80 -30.87 -26.23
CA THR A 63 14.04 -31.46 -25.68
C THR A 63 15.19 -31.42 -26.69
N PHE A 64 14.93 -31.73 -27.97
CA PHE A 64 15.89 -31.60 -29.06
C PHE A 64 16.31 -30.15 -29.30
N ASP A 65 15.38 -29.21 -29.22
CA ASP A 65 15.68 -27.80 -29.38
C ASP A 65 16.57 -27.26 -28.24
N LEU A 66 16.27 -27.66 -27.00
CA LEU A 66 17.11 -27.38 -25.84
C LEU A 66 18.51 -27.98 -26.01
N ALA A 67 18.62 -29.23 -26.48
CA ALA A 67 19.92 -29.88 -26.69
C ALA A 67 20.77 -29.20 -27.77
N ARG A 68 20.16 -28.74 -28.87
CA ARG A 68 20.86 -27.96 -29.90
C ARG A 68 21.31 -26.59 -29.39
N ARG A 69 20.49 -25.92 -28.57
CA ARG A 69 20.80 -24.60 -28.01
C ARG A 69 21.87 -24.66 -26.93
N PHE A 70 21.88 -25.73 -26.14
CA PHE A 70 22.81 -25.97 -25.03
C PHE A 70 23.56 -27.29 -25.22
N PRO A 71 24.46 -27.39 -26.22
CA PRO A 71 25.08 -28.66 -26.62
C PRO A 71 25.98 -29.29 -25.54
N GLN A 72 26.44 -28.50 -24.57
CA GLN A 72 27.25 -28.96 -23.44
C GLN A 72 26.42 -29.36 -22.22
N ALA A 73 25.13 -29.02 -22.18
CA ALA A 73 24.24 -29.34 -21.08
C ALA A 73 23.83 -30.81 -21.15
N LYS A 74 23.64 -31.45 -19.99
CA LYS A 74 23.07 -32.80 -19.90
C LYS A 74 21.55 -32.69 -19.85
N ILE A 75 20.86 -33.10 -20.91
CA ILE A 75 19.40 -32.98 -21.01
C ILE A 75 18.78 -34.37 -21.06
N ILE A 76 17.91 -34.68 -20.09
CA ILE A 76 17.18 -35.95 -20.04
C ILE A 76 15.70 -35.65 -20.27
N GLY A 77 15.09 -36.27 -21.27
CA GLY A 77 13.64 -36.27 -21.48
C GLY A 77 13.02 -37.57 -20.94
N ILE A 78 11.95 -37.46 -20.18
CA ILE A 78 11.17 -38.62 -19.72
C ILE A 78 9.71 -38.52 -20.13
N ASP A 79 9.13 -39.67 -20.51
CA ASP A 79 7.71 -39.78 -20.86
C ASP A 79 7.22 -41.22 -20.60
N LEU A 80 5.94 -41.43 -20.34
CA LEU A 80 5.39 -42.79 -20.16
C LEU A 80 5.22 -43.51 -21.51
N GLY A 81 5.05 -42.77 -22.61
CA GLY A 81 4.86 -43.32 -23.94
C GLY A 81 6.14 -43.98 -24.47
N THR A 82 6.29 -45.30 -24.27
CA THR A 82 7.46 -46.07 -24.73
C THR A 82 7.72 -45.88 -26.23
N GLU A 83 6.67 -45.86 -27.05
CA GLU A 83 6.77 -45.65 -28.51
C GLU A 83 7.30 -44.25 -28.86
N ALA A 84 6.89 -43.22 -28.12
CA ALA A 84 7.37 -41.85 -28.33
C ALA A 84 8.86 -41.73 -27.98
N ILE A 85 9.28 -42.38 -26.89
CA ILE A 85 10.66 -42.43 -26.43
C ILE A 85 11.54 -43.25 -27.38
N GLU A 86 11.08 -44.40 -27.86
CA GLU A 86 11.81 -45.21 -28.86
C GLU A 86 12.06 -44.41 -30.13
N ARG A 87 11.05 -43.68 -30.62
CA ARG A 87 11.20 -42.81 -31.79
C ARG A 87 12.12 -41.63 -31.50
N ALA A 88 12.01 -40.98 -30.34
CA ALA A 88 12.92 -39.90 -29.96
C ALA A 88 14.38 -40.40 -29.92
N ASN A 89 14.63 -41.56 -29.32
CA ASN A 89 15.96 -42.17 -29.30
C ASN A 89 16.49 -42.49 -30.71
N ALA A 90 15.66 -43.01 -31.61
CA ALA A 90 16.05 -43.26 -33.01
C ALA A 90 16.44 -41.98 -33.76
N ASN A 91 15.89 -40.84 -33.35
CA ASN A 91 16.04 -39.54 -34.03
C ASN A 91 17.20 -38.68 -33.50
N ILE A 92 17.90 -39.08 -32.42
CA ILE A 92 18.99 -38.30 -31.81
C ILE A 92 20.09 -37.96 -32.81
N ALA A 93 20.57 -38.96 -33.58
CA ALA A 93 21.65 -38.78 -34.53
C ALA A 93 21.30 -37.77 -35.65
N THR A 94 20.02 -37.64 -35.98
CA THR A 94 19.53 -36.73 -37.01
C THR A 94 19.25 -35.33 -36.47
N HIS A 95 18.65 -35.22 -35.28
CA HIS A 95 18.09 -33.96 -34.78
C HIS A 95 18.95 -33.23 -33.76
N ALA A 96 19.85 -33.92 -33.05
CA ALA A 96 20.78 -33.30 -32.11
C ALA A 96 22.14 -34.01 -32.06
N PRO A 97 22.83 -34.17 -33.21
CA PRO A 97 24.10 -34.87 -33.27
C PRO A 97 25.16 -34.20 -32.38
N GLY A 98 25.90 -35.01 -31.61
CA GLY A 98 27.01 -34.53 -30.77
C GLY A 98 26.60 -33.79 -29.49
N THR A 99 25.33 -33.84 -29.11
CA THR A 99 24.80 -33.26 -27.85
C THR A 99 24.70 -34.34 -26.76
N ASN A 100 24.54 -33.92 -25.49
CA ASN A 100 24.36 -34.82 -24.35
C ASN A 100 22.87 -34.96 -23.99
N ILE A 101 22.08 -35.47 -24.94
CA ILE A 101 20.65 -35.73 -24.80
C ILE A 101 20.36 -37.22 -24.58
N GLU A 102 19.41 -37.52 -23.70
CA GLU A 102 18.94 -38.89 -23.44
C GLU A 102 17.41 -38.92 -23.28
N PHE A 103 16.73 -39.93 -23.84
CA PHE A 103 15.29 -40.14 -23.63
C PHE A 103 15.03 -41.45 -22.90
N ARG A 104 14.21 -41.42 -21.85
CA ARG A 104 13.90 -42.60 -21.03
C ARG A 104 12.40 -42.76 -20.81
N ALA A 105 11.91 -43.99 -21.00
CA ALA A 105 10.52 -44.31 -20.73
C ALA A 105 10.31 -44.50 -19.22
N GLY A 106 9.29 -43.87 -18.65
CA GLY A 106 9.11 -43.86 -17.21
C GLY A 106 7.87 -43.14 -16.71
N ASN A 107 7.42 -43.50 -15.50
CA ASN A 107 6.36 -42.79 -14.82
C ASN A 107 6.95 -41.77 -13.85
N ILE A 108 6.69 -40.47 -14.04
CA ILE A 108 7.18 -39.43 -13.13
C ILE A 108 6.66 -39.60 -11.69
N LEU A 109 5.50 -40.23 -11.49
CA LEU A 109 4.99 -40.54 -10.15
C LEU A 109 5.80 -41.65 -9.44
N GLN A 110 6.70 -42.32 -10.17
CA GLN A 110 7.61 -43.37 -9.69
C GLN A 110 9.01 -43.12 -10.31
N PRO A 111 9.66 -41.98 -9.99
CA PRO A 111 10.86 -41.50 -10.69
C PRO A 111 12.03 -42.49 -10.64
N GLU A 112 12.10 -43.34 -9.62
CA GLU A 112 13.08 -44.42 -9.47
C GLU A 112 13.03 -45.48 -10.58
N THR A 113 11.93 -45.55 -11.34
CA THR A 113 11.78 -46.48 -12.47
C THR A 113 12.52 -46.01 -13.72
N CYS A 114 12.85 -44.72 -13.82
CA CYS A 114 13.45 -44.12 -15.01
C CYS A 114 14.66 -43.21 -14.74
N LEU A 115 14.92 -42.86 -13.49
CA LEU A 115 16.07 -42.08 -13.06
C LEU A 115 16.98 -42.93 -12.17
N LYS A 116 18.29 -42.72 -12.30
CA LYS A 116 19.27 -43.41 -11.46
C LYS A 116 19.28 -42.77 -10.06
N PRO A 117 19.57 -43.53 -8.98
CA PRO A 117 19.62 -42.98 -7.63
C PRO A 117 20.51 -41.73 -7.50
N GLU A 118 21.64 -41.70 -8.20
CA GLU A 118 22.58 -40.58 -8.24
C GLU A 118 22.06 -39.32 -8.98
N GLU A 119 20.98 -39.44 -9.74
CA GLU A 119 20.36 -38.31 -10.47
C GLU A 119 19.25 -37.63 -9.66
N ILE A 120 18.64 -38.33 -8.71
CA ILE A 120 17.56 -37.80 -7.85
C ILE A 120 18.14 -36.69 -6.96
N GLY A 121 17.56 -35.50 -7.02
CA GLY A 121 17.99 -34.33 -6.24
C GLY A 121 19.24 -33.63 -6.79
N HIS A 122 19.66 -33.96 -8.01
CA HIS A 122 20.92 -33.46 -8.60
C HIS A 122 20.74 -32.70 -9.92
N PHE A 123 19.50 -32.47 -10.38
CA PHE A 123 19.24 -31.64 -11.57
C PHE A 123 19.30 -30.15 -11.25
N ASP A 124 20.00 -29.37 -12.08
CA ASP A 124 19.99 -27.91 -11.98
C ASP A 124 18.60 -27.35 -12.32
N VAL A 125 17.93 -27.96 -13.30
CA VAL A 125 16.59 -27.57 -13.75
C VAL A 125 15.70 -28.80 -13.91
N VAL A 126 14.48 -28.75 -13.38
CA VAL A 126 13.41 -29.72 -13.66
C VAL A 126 12.25 -28.95 -14.26
N HIS A 127 11.92 -29.25 -15.51
CA HIS A 127 10.93 -28.53 -16.29
C HIS A 127 9.79 -29.46 -16.73
N GLU A 128 8.57 -28.93 -16.80
CA GLU A 128 7.47 -29.57 -17.52
C GLU A 128 6.66 -28.54 -18.32
N HIS A 129 6.11 -28.99 -19.44
CA HIS A 129 5.15 -28.21 -20.22
C HIS A 129 3.95 -29.07 -20.66
N THR A 130 2.74 -28.68 -20.27
CA THR A 130 1.48 -29.39 -20.58
C THR A 130 1.42 -30.82 -20.03
N THR A 131 2.11 -31.08 -18.92
CA THR A 131 2.16 -32.41 -18.30
C THR A 131 1.21 -32.51 -17.10
N LEU A 132 1.14 -31.49 -16.25
CA LEU A 132 0.28 -31.45 -15.07
C LEU A 132 -1.21 -31.50 -15.44
N ILE A 133 -1.59 -30.90 -16.57
CA ILE A 133 -2.97 -30.97 -17.06
C ILE A 133 -3.38 -32.39 -17.50
N CYS A 134 -2.42 -33.26 -17.80
CA CYS A 134 -2.64 -34.63 -18.26
C CYS A 134 -2.62 -35.67 -17.13
N ILE A 135 -2.41 -35.27 -15.87
CA ILE A 135 -2.27 -36.16 -14.71
C ILE A 135 -3.29 -35.78 -13.62
N PRO A 136 -4.15 -36.71 -13.16
CA PRO A 136 -5.10 -36.42 -12.08
C PRO A 136 -4.42 -35.94 -10.77
N ASN A 137 -3.33 -36.62 -10.36
CA ASN A 137 -2.56 -36.25 -9.16
C ASN A 137 -1.39 -35.30 -9.49
N ASN A 138 -1.70 -34.17 -10.10
CA ASN A 138 -0.66 -33.24 -10.58
C ASN A 138 0.10 -32.49 -9.48
N ILE A 139 -0.45 -32.36 -8.27
CA ILE A 139 0.27 -31.78 -7.13
C ILE A 139 1.43 -32.68 -6.70
N GLU A 140 1.24 -34.01 -6.73
CA GLU A 140 2.31 -34.95 -6.42
C GLU A 140 3.45 -34.89 -7.45
N VAL A 141 3.13 -34.67 -8.73
CA VAL A 141 4.14 -34.47 -9.78
C VAL A 141 5.01 -33.26 -9.45
N LEU A 142 4.41 -32.13 -9.09
CA LEU A 142 5.16 -30.92 -8.71
C LEU A 142 5.99 -31.13 -7.43
N ARG A 143 5.48 -31.93 -6.48
CA ARG A 143 6.22 -32.36 -5.28
C ARG A 143 7.43 -33.20 -5.63
N ILE A 144 7.29 -34.16 -6.55
CA ILE A 144 8.40 -34.99 -7.02
C ILE A 144 9.41 -34.13 -7.78
N MET A 145 8.98 -33.26 -8.69
CA MET A 145 9.87 -32.34 -9.42
C MET A 145 10.76 -31.53 -8.47
N LYS A 146 10.19 -31.04 -7.35
CA LYS A 146 10.94 -30.35 -6.29
C LYS A 146 12.01 -31.24 -5.63
N THR A 147 11.76 -32.54 -5.48
CA THR A 147 12.75 -33.49 -4.94
C THR A 147 13.83 -33.88 -5.94
N LEU A 148 13.53 -33.80 -7.25
CA LEU A 148 14.48 -34.11 -8.32
C LEU A 148 15.48 -32.97 -8.57
N ALA A 149 15.08 -31.73 -8.30
CA ALA A 149 15.95 -30.57 -8.40
C ALA A 149 16.97 -30.50 -7.24
N LYS A 150 18.13 -29.88 -7.51
CA LYS A 150 19.12 -29.56 -6.48
C LYS A 150 18.48 -28.76 -5.36
N GLN A 151 18.71 -29.19 -4.12
CA GLN A 151 18.16 -28.52 -2.96
C GLN A 151 18.79 -27.13 -2.72
N ASP A 152 19.96 -26.88 -3.30
CA ASP A 152 20.63 -25.59 -3.31
C ASP A 152 20.86 -25.13 -4.76
N GLY A 153 20.27 -23.99 -5.13
CA GLY A 153 20.34 -23.41 -6.47
C GLY A 153 19.51 -24.11 -7.55
N GLY A 154 18.74 -25.16 -7.22
CA GLY A 154 17.92 -25.88 -8.18
C GLY A 154 16.67 -25.10 -8.62
N ILE A 155 16.24 -25.34 -9.84
CA ILE A 155 15.10 -24.66 -10.47
C ILE A 155 14.01 -25.67 -10.83
N VAL A 156 12.76 -25.36 -10.49
CA VAL A 156 11.58 -26.08 -10.97
C VAL A 156 10.75 -25.13 -11.82
N ALA A 157 10.47 -25.49 -13.06
CA ALA A 157 9.75 -24.64 -14.01
C ALA A 157 8.54 -25.37 -14.61
N CYS A 158 7.40 -24.70 -14.65
CA CYS A 158 6.15 -25.27 -15.12
C CYS A 158 5.44 -24.27 -16.05
N ARG A 159 4.84 -24.78 -17.13
CA ARG A 159 3.97 -23.99 -18.01
C ARG A 159 2.73 -24.78 -18.39
N GLU A 160 1.58 -24.28 -17.92
CA GLU A 160 0.31 -25.00 -18.03
C GLU A 160 -0.81 -24.18 -18.65
N GLY A 161 -1.59 -24.82 -19.51
CA GLY A 161 -2.75 -24.22 -20.15
C GLY A 161 -3.98 -24.21 -19.24
N ASP A 162 -4.82 -23.20 -19.40
CA ASP A 162 -6.12 -23.12 -18.75
C ASP A 162 -7.22 -23.36 -19.79
N THR A 163 -7.77 -24.57 -19.85
CA THR A 163 -8.68 -24.96 -20.95
C THR A 163 -9.96 -24.12 -21.02
N HIS A 164 -10.39 -23.52 -19.91
CA HIS A 164 -11.55 -22.62 -19.87
C HIS A 164 -11.26 -21.24 -20.51
N SER A 165 -10.00 -20.91 -20.74
CA SER A 165 -9.59 -19.66 -21.41
C SER A 165 -9.52 -19.77 -22.93
N GLN A 166 -9.94 -20.91 -23.49
CA GLN A 166 -9.79 -21.18 -24.90
C GLN A 166 -10.73 -20.34 -25.76
N LEU A 167 -10.17 -19.59 -26.71
CA LEU A 167 -10.90 -18.83 -27.71
C LEU A 167 -10.67 -19.47 -29.07
N LEU A 168 -11.75 -19.74 -29.83
CA LEU A 168 -11.65 -20.19 -31.23
C LEU A 168 -12.44 -19.29 -32.18
N TRP A 169 -11.87 -19.08 -33.36
CA TRP A 169 -12.54 -18.52 -34.52
C TRP A 169 -12.30 -19.44 -35.74
N PRO A 170 -13.34 -19.79 -36.53
CA PRO A 170 -14.76 -19.62 -36.21
C PRO A 170 -15.14 -20.38 -34.91
N PRO A 171 -16.21 -19.95 -34.19
CA PRO A 171 -16.60 -20.58 -32.93
C PRO A 171 -16.92 -22.08 -33.09
N LEU A 172 -16.37 -22.90 -32.19
CA LEU A 172 -16.59 -24.35 -32.10
C LEU A 172 -17.00 -24.77 -30.67
N PRO A 173 -18.14 -24.29 -30.15
CA PRO A 173 -18.52 -24.49 -28.75
C PRO A 173 -18.66 -25.98 -28.39
N GLU A 174 -19.17 -26.82 -29.30
CA GLU A 174 -19.37 -28.25 -29.04
C GLU A 174 -18.06 -29.01 -28.85
N SER A 175 -16.96 -28.51 -29.42
CA SER A 175 -15.62 -29.09 -29.28
C SER A 175 -15.02 -28.78 -27.92
N ALA A 176 -15.16 -27.53 -27.45
CA ALA A 176 -14.64 -27.11 -26.16
C ALA A 176 -15.38 -27.82 -25.01
N GLU A 177 -16.71 -27.91 -25.10
CA GLU A 177 -17.53 -28.60 -24.11
C GLU A 177 -17.22 -30.11 -24.05
N LEU A 178 -17.09 -30.78 -25.21
CA LEU A 178 -16.75 -32.19 -25.24
C LEU A 178 -15.34 -32.43 -24.64
N GLN A 179 -14.38 -31.57 -24.93
CA GLN A 179 -13.02 -31.67 -24.37
C GLN A 179 -13.03 -31.49 -22.84
N GLU A 180 -13.77 -30.52 -22.32
CA GLU A 180 -13.90 -30.29 -20.87
C GLU A 180 -14.52 -31.51 -20.16
N ARG A 181 -15.63 -32.02 -20.70
CA ARG A 181 -16.33 -33.19 -20.16
C ARG A 181 -15.46 -34.45 -20.15
N ILE A 182 -14.63 -34.62 -21.18
CA ILE A 182 -13.66 -35.71 -21.28
C ILE A 182 -12.57 -35.57 -20.21
N TYR A 183 -12.04 -34.37 -20.00
CA TYR A 183 -11.00 -34.14 -19.01
C TYR A 183 -11.54 -34.37 -17.59
N GLN A 184 -12.75 -33.89 -17.30
CA GLN A 184 -13.45 -34.15 -16.04
C GLN A 184 -13.71 -35.65 -15.81
N MET A 185 -14.14 -36.38 -16.85
CA MET A 185 -14.35 -37.83 -16.77
C MET A 185 -13.11 -38.61 -16.35
N ASN A 186 -11.94 -38.13 -16.75
CA ASN A 186 -10.65 -38.74 -16.44
C ASN A 186 -9.99 -38.16 -15.18
N GLY A 187 -10.72 -37.34 -14.42
CA GLY A 187 -10.24 -36.74 -13.17
C GLY A 187 -9.14 -35.68 -13.37
N LEU A 188 -9.05 -35.09 -14.56
CA LEU A 188 -8.07 -34.07 -14.90
C LEU A 188 -8.54 -32.68 -14.46
N ASP A 189 -7.62 -31.86 -13.98
CA ASP A 189 -7.89 -30.47 -13.58
C ASP A 189 -7.79 -29.54 -14.81
N THR A 190 -8.95 -29.23 -15.40
CA THR A 190 -9.09 -28.34 -16.58
C THR A 190 -8.62 -26.90 -16.32
N GLN A 191 -8.44 -26.53 -15.05
CA GLN A 191 -8.03 -25.21 -14.57
C GLN A 191 -6.61 -25.23 -13.98
N THR A 192 -5.77 -26.17 -14.43
CA THR A 192 -4.40 -26.31 -13.92
C THR A 192 -3.61 -25.00 -14.07
N GLY A 193 -3.75 -24.29 -15.20
CA GLY A 193 -3.11 -22.99 -15.42
C GLY A 193 -3.39 -21.98 -14.29
N ARG A 194 -4.64 -21.53 -14.10
CA ARG A 194 -4.95 -20.53 -13.05
C ARG A 194 -4.57 -20.96 -11.63
N LYS A 195 -4.41 -22.27 -11.36
CA LYS A 195 -4.05 -22.82 -10.05
C LYS A 195 -2.54 -23.07 -9.89
N LEU A 196 -1.72 -22.84 -10.90
CA LEU A 196 -0.31 -23.24 -10.90
C LEU A 196 0.49 -22.61 -9.75
N LEU A 197 0.29 -21.31 -9.47
CA LEU A 197 0.90 -20.63 -8.32
C LEU A 197 0.42 -21.21 -6.98
N ASN A 198 -0.88 -21.50 -6.86
CA ASN A 198 -1.45 -22.09 -5.64
C ASN A 198 -0.87 -23.49 -5.39
N LYS A 199 -0.75 -24.34 -6.41
CA LYS A 199 -0.15 -25.67 -6.32
C LYS A 199 1.33 -25.61 -5.90
N ALA A 200 2.10 -24.64 -6.39
CA ALA A 200 3.49 -24.45 -5.96
C ALA A 200 3.60 -24.08 -4.47
N LEU A 201 2.72 -23.22 -3.97
CA LEU A 201 2.65 -22.89 -2.54
C LEU A 201 2.26 -24.12 -1.69
N GLU A 202 1.33 -24.95 -2.17
CA GLU A 202 0.89 -26.17 -1.47
C GLU A 202 2.01 -27.23 -1.36
N VAL A 203 2.88 -27.31 -2.37
CA VAL A 203 4.09 -28.15 -2.36
C VAL A 203 5.21 -27.57 -1.47
N GLY A 204 4.98 -26.41 -0.86
CA GLY A 204 5.84 -25.79 0.14
C GLY A 204 6.96 -24.94 -0.47
N PHE A 205 6.79 -24.40 -1.67
CA PHE A 205 7.57 -23.24 -2.09
C PHE A 205 7.07 -21.99 -1.38
N THR A 206 7.96 -21.09 -1.02
CA THR A 206 7.59 -19.77 -0.47
C THR A 206 7.35 -18.77 -1.61
N ARG A 207 6.58 -17.71 -1.36
CA ARG A 207 6.19 -16.77 -2.43
C ARG A 207 7.41 -16.07 -3.07
N ASP A 208 8.45 -15.80 -2.29
CA ASP A 208 9.71 -15.20 -2.73
C ASP A 208 10.57 -16.12 -3.60
N GLN A 209 10.38 -17.45 -3.49
CA GLN A 209 11.04 -18.43 -4.35
C GLN A 209 10.39 -18.55 -5.73
N ILE A 210 9.20 -17.98 -5.94
CA ILE A 210 8.40 -18.18 -7.16
C ILE A 210 8.37 -16.92 -8.02
N THR A 211 8.86 -17.00 -9.25
CA THR A 211 8.55 -16.04 -10.31
C THR A 211 7.35 -16.59 -11.10
N ALA A 212 6.30 -15.79 -11.29
CA ALA A 212 5.12 -16.20 -12.06
C ALA A 212 4.92 -15.27 -13.26
N SER A 213 4.56 -15.83 -14.41
CA SER A 213 4.23 -15.12 -15.64
C SER A 213 3.07 -15.82 -16.37
N ALA A 214 2.65 -15.29 -17.51
CA ALA A 214 1.68 -15.93 -18.39
C ALA A 214 1.98 -15.58 -19.85
N SER A 215 1.59 -16.48 -20.75
CA SER A 215 1.69 -16.34 -22.20
C SER A 215 0.46 -16.91 -22.88
N ILE A 216 0.33 -16.71 -24.19
CA ILE A 216 -0.76 -17.26 -24.99
C ILE A 216 -0.20 -18.33 -25.92
N LEU A 217 -0.78 -19.53 -25.88
CA LEU A 217 -0.57 -20.55 -26.89
C LEU A 217 -1.55 -20.32 -28.04
N SER A 218 -1.02 -20.12 -29.24
CA SER A 218 -1.80 -19.85 -30.45
C SER A 218 -1.66 -20.98 -31.47
N ASN A 219 -2.76 -21.36 -32.13
CA ASN A 219 -2.75 -22.20 -33.33
C ASN A 219 -3.40 -21.42 -34.46
N ILE A 220 -2.58 -20.83 -35.35
CA ILE A 220 -3.02 -19.88 -36.37
C ILE A 220 -2.66 -20.41 -37.77
N THR A 221 -1.52 -21.06 -37.94
CA THR A 221 -1.17 -21.61 -39.25
C THR A 221 -1.98 -22.88 -39.55
N TYR A 222 -2.13 -23.21 -40.83
CA TYR A 222 -2.77 -24.46 -41.25
C TYR A 222 -2.17 -25.69 -40.52
N GLN A 223 -0.84 -25.73 -40.40
CA GLN A 223 -0.14 -26.84 -39.72
C GLN A 223 -0.47 -26.89 -38.23
N GLU A 224 -0.52 -25.76 -37.54
CA GLU A 224 -0.87 -25.69 -36.12
C GLU A 224 -2.35 -26.03 -35.85
N ARG A 225 -3.26 -25.60 -36.73
CA ARG A 225 -4.69 -25.95 -36.64
C ARG A 225 -4.92 -27.43 -36.92
N LEU A 226 -4.24 -27.99 -37.92
CA LEU A 226 -4.23 -29.42 -38.21
C LEU A 226 -3.69 -30.22 -37.02
N LEU A 227 -2.67 -29.72 -36.33
CA LEU A 227 -2.14 -30.30 -35.10
C LEU A 227 -3.21 -30.34 -33.98
N TYR A 228 -3.87 -29.21 -33.72
CA TYR A 228 -4.88 -29.13 -32.67
C TYR A 228 -6.13 -29.98 -32.98
N ALA A 229 -6.78 -29.71 -34.11
CA ALA A 229 -8.07 -30.32 -34.43
C ALA A 229 -7.94 -31.70 -35.10
N GLY A 230 -6.84 -31.99 -35.80
CA GLY A 230 -6.61 -33.26 -36.49
C GLY A 230 -6.49 -34.44 -35.53
N SER A 231 -5.84 -34.26 -34.39
CA SER A 231 -5.76 -35.31 -33.34
C SER A 231 -7.15 -35.64 -32.77
N MET A 232 -7.98 -34.62 -32.52
CA MET A 232 -9.37 -34.80 -32.08
C MET A 232 -10.22 -35.49 -33.15
N LEU A 233 -10.02 -35.15 -34.44
CA LEU A 233 -10.69 -35.80 -35.56
C LEU A 233 -10.40 -37.30 -35.65
N GLU A 234 -9.14 -37.70 -35.50
CA GLU A 234 -8.74 -39.11 -35.50
C GLU A 234 -9.33 -39.88 -34.32
N MET A 235 -9.36 -39.25 -33.14
CA MET A 235 -9.99 -39.85 -31.96
C MET A 235 -11.50 -39.95 -32.15
N LEU A 236 -12.17 -38.98 -32.78
CA LEU A 236 -13.62 -39.05 -33.02
C LEU A 236 -14.02 -40.04 -34.12
N ASP A 237 -13.10 -40.40 -35.02
CA ASP A 237 -13.30 -41.39 -36.10
C ASP A 237 -13.14 -42.83 -35.61
N ASP A 238 -12.23 -43.06 -34.67
CA ASP A 238 -12.01 -44.37 -34.06
C ASP A 238 -13.12 -44.71 -33.07
N GLU A 239 -14.01 -45.65 -33.44
CA GLU A 239 -15.14 -46.07 -32.61
C GLU A 239 -14.71 -46.61 -31.24
N ASN A 240 -13.48 -47.11 -31.14
CA ASN A 240 -12.90 -47.66 -29.93
C ASN A 240 -12.10 -46.62 -29.12
N SER A 241 -12.08 -45.34 -29.53
CA SER A 241 -11.39 -44.31 -28.78
C SER A 241 -12.14 -43.89 -27.52
N GLN A 242 -11.42 -43.36 -26.55
CA GLN A 242 -12.01 -42.75 -25.36
C GLN A 242 -12.90 -41.52 -25.70
N TYR A 243 -12.57 -40.77 -26.76
CA TYR A 243 -13.33 -39.61 -27.20
C TYR A 243 -14.69 -40.03 -27.75
N ARG A 244 -14.73 -41.11 -28.54
CA ARG A 244 -15.99 -41.66 -29.07
C ARG A 244 -16.84 -42.23 -27.95
N ARG A 245 -16.24 -43.00 -27.04
CA ARG A 245 -16.95 -43.54 -25.86
C ARG A 245 -17.53 -42.43 -24.97
N ALA A 246 -16.78 -41.36 -24.75
CA ALA A 246 -17.24 -40.21 -23.97
C ALA A 246 -18.36 -39.46 -24.67
N ALA A 247 -18.24 -39.18 -25.98
CA ALA A 247 -19.30 -38.55 -26.75
C ALA A 247 -20.62 -39.36 -26.67
N ALA A 248 -20.55 -40.69 -26.82
CA ALA A 248 -21.71 -41.56 -26.66
C ALA A 248 -22.29 -41.52 -25.23
N LYS A 249 -21.44 -41.56 -24.20
CA LYS A 249 -21.85 -41.48 -22.78
C LYS A 249 -22.53 -40.16 -22.43
N PHE A 250 -22.14 -39.06 -23.08
CA PHE A 250 -22.75 -37.74 -22.91
C PHE A 250 -23.97 -37.48 -23.81
N GLY A 251 -24.45 -38.50 -24.51
CA GLY A 251 -25.69 -38.42 -25.31
C GLY A 251 -25.51 -37.79 -26.69
N TYR A 252 -24.28 -37.67 -27.21
CA TYR A 252 -24.07 -37.22 -28.58
C TYR A 252 -24.53 -38.32 -29.55
N SER A 253 -25.50 -37.97 -30.39
CA SER A 253 -25.91 -38.82 -31.51
C SER A 253 -24.78 -38.97 -32.54
N VAL A 254 -24.80 -40.05 -33.32
CA VAL A 254 -23.86 -40.27 -34.44
C VAL A 254 -23.84 -39.05 -35.38
N LYS A 255 -25.00 -38.42 -35.60
CA LYS A 255 -25.15 -37.22 -36.41
C LYS A 255 -24.43 -36.01 -35.79
N GLN A 256 -24.54 -35.79 -34.48
CA GLN A 256 -23.84 -34.70 -33.78
C GLN A 256 -22.33 -34.89 -33.79
N VAL A 257 -21.84 -36.13 -33.67
CA VAL A 257 -20.41 -36.39 -33.78
C VAL A 257 -19.90 -36.11 -35.19
N GLU A 258 -20.66 -36.42 -36.24
CA GLU A 258 -20.24 -36.07 -37.61
C GLU A 258 -20.28 -34.55 -37.86
N VAL A 259 -21.24 -33.81 -37.28
CA VAL A 259 -21.24 -32.34 -37.32
C VAL A 259 -20.00 -31.76 -36.64
N LEU A 260 -19.62 -32.29 -35.47
CA LEU A 260 -18.41 -31.87 -34.77
C LEU A 260 -17.16 -32.10 -35.63
N ARG A 261 -17.05 -33.26 -36.27
CA ARG A 261 -15.94 -33.58 -37.17
C ARG A 261 -15.90 -32.65 -38.38
N GLU A 262 -17.05 -32.38 -38.99
CA GLU A 262 -17.11 -31.47 -40.13
C GLU A 262 -16.70 -30.04 -39.75
N ASN A 263 -17.12 -29.56 -38.58
CA ASN A 263 -16.74 -28.25 -38.09
C ASN A 263 -15.23 -28.17 -37.75
N MET A 264 -14.64 -29.24 -37.22
CA MET A 264 -13.18 -29.32 -37.03
C MET A 264 -12.42 -29.31 -38.38
N ARG A 265 -12.91 -30.00 -39.42
CA ARG A 265 -12.31 -29.94 -40.77
C ARG A 265 -12.37 -28.53 -41.34
N LYS A 266 -13.50 -27.83 -41.17
CA LYS A 266 -13.66 -26.42 -41.56
C LYS A 266 -12.70 -25.50 -40.83
N PHE A 267 -12.52 -25.68 -39.52
CA PHE A 267 -11.55 -24.91 -38.74
C PHE A 267 -10.10 -25.12 -39.22
N ILE A 268 -9.73 -26.35 -39.58
CA ILE A 268 -8.40 -26.62 -40.16
C ILE A 268 -8.23 -25.85 -41.49
N ALA A 269 -9.23 -25.95 -42.37
CA ALA A 269 -9.20 -25.39 -43.72
C ALA A 269 -9.38 -23.87 -43.79
N ALA A 270 -9.97 -23.24 -42.78
CA ALA A 270 -10.27 -21.81 -42.79
C ALA A 270 -9.00 -20.95 -42.63
N ASP A 271 -8.67 -20.15 -43.63
CA ASP A 271 -7.47 -19.30 -43.62
C ASP A 271 -7.49 -18.22 -42.54
N ASP A 272 -8.68 -17.80 -42.12
CA ASP A 272 -8.91 -16.81 -41.07
C ASP A 272 -9.07 -17.42 -39.68
N ALA A 273 -8.88 -18.74 -39.49
CA ALA A 273 -9.14 -19.41 -38.22
C ALA A 273 -8.01 -19.26 -37.20
N TRP A 274 -8.40 -19.06 -35.93
CA TRP A 274 -7.52 -18.85 -34.78
C TRP A 274 -7.95 -19.73 -33.62
N ARG A 275 -6.99 -20.28 -32.90
CA ARG A 275 -7.19 -20.74 -31.52
C ARG A 275 -6.19 -20.07 -30.60
N LEU A 276 -6.67 -19.52 -29.48
CA LEU A 276 -5.85 -18.92 -28.43
C LEU A 276 -6.17 -19.60 -27.10
N LEU A 277 -5.14 -19.88 -26.29
CA LEU A 277 -5.26 -20.48 -24.96
C LEU A 277 -4.29 -19.77 -24.01
N VAL A 278 -4.77 -19.32 -22.86
CA VAL A 278 -3.89 -18.74 -21.83
C VAL A 278 -3.10 -19.87 -21.16
N CYS A 279 -1.78 -19.69 -21.11
CA CYS A 279 -0.85 -20.52 -20.37
C CYS A 279 -0.21 -19.72 -19.24
N THR A 280 -0.29 -20.20 -18.01
CA THR A 280 0.42 -19.61 -16.87
C THR A 280 1.76 -20.32 -16.67
N GLU A 281 2.73 -19.60 -16.15
CA GLU A 281 4.12 -20.04 -16.04
C GLU A 281 4.65 -19.75 -14.64
N ILE A 282 5.45 -20.67 -14.09
CA ILE A 282 6.19 -20.45 -12.85
C ILE A 282 7.64 -20.90 -12.98
N ILE A 283 8.54 -20.17 -12.31
CA ILE A 283 9.92 -20.57 -12.06
C ILE A 283 10.14 -20.50 -10.56
N CYS A 284 10.30 -21.67 -9.94
CA CYS A 284 10.57 -21.83 -8.52
C CYS A 284 12.06 -22.07 -8.29
N ARG A 285 12.70 -21.33 -7.38
CA ARG A 285 14.12 -21.47 -7.03
C ARG A 285 14.27 -22.06 -5.63
N LEU A 286 15.12 -23.07 -5.49
CA LEU A 286 15.43 -23.72 -4.23
C LEU A 286 16.69 -23.09 -3.65
N ASP A 287 16.60 -22.55 -2.43
CA ASP A 287 17.74 -22.04 -1.69
C ASP A 287 18.17 -23.09 -0.66
N GLY A 288 19.46 -23.45 -0.65
CA GLY A 288 19.99 -24.47 0.23
C GLY A 288 19.71 -24.16 1.71
N LYS A 289 19.43 -25.21 2.48
CA LYS A 289 19.40 -25.17 3.95
C LYS A 289 20.80 -24.84 4.49
N ASN A 290 21.20 -23.57 4.43
CA ASN A 290 22.30 -22.97 5.19
C ASN A 290 22.36 -21.44 5.12
N SER A 291 21.24 -20.75 4.93
CA SER A 291 21.17 -19.28 5.00
C SER A 291 20.84 -18.78 6.42
N VAL A 292 21.65 -19.18 7.42
CA VAL A 292 21.65 -18.57 8.78
C VAL A 292 22.88 -17.69 9.01
N LEU A 293 23.86 -17.62 8.10
CA LEU A 293 25.11 -16.90 8.35
C LEU A 293 25.58 -16.05 7.16
N LEU A 294 24.84 -15.01 6.79
CA LEU A 294 25.40 -13.84 6.08
C LEU A 294 24.53 -12.60 6.41
N SER A 295 24.56 -12.17 7.67
CA SER A 295 23.83 -11.00 8.18
C SER A 295 24.75 -9.80 8.49
N GLU A 296 25.67 -9.43 7.62
CA GLU A 296 26.55 -8.26 7.88
C GLU A 296 26.63 -7.19 6.77
N SER A 297 25.83 -7.26 5.70
CA SER A 297 25.84 -6.17 4.68
C SER A 297 24.50 -5.51 4.34
N ARG A 298 23.39 -5.86 5.00
CA ARG A 298 22.07 -5.21 4.80
C ARG A 298 21.73 -4.19 5.88
N GLN A 299 22.58 -3.16 6.03
CA GLN A 299 22.22 -1.99 6.84
C GLN A 299 21.29 -1.00 6.09
N SER A 300 20.90 -1.31 4.84
CA SER A 300 20.02 -0.48 4.01
C SER A 300 18.59 -1.01 3.83
N SER A 301 18.24 -2.22 4.31
CA SER A 301 16.89 -2.81 4.11
C SER A 301 15.94 -2.69 5.31
N LEU A 302 16.42 -2.35 6.50
CA LEU A 302 15.56 -2.16 7.68
C LEU A 302 14.56 -1.01 7.53
N ILE A 303 14.78 -0.08 6.60
CA ILE A 303 13.85 1.01 6.27
C ILE A 303 12.71 0.50 5.37
N ARG A 304 12.94 -0.54 4.57
CA ARG A 304 11.96 -1.08 3.61
C ARG A 304 10.99 -2.06 4.28
N ASP A 305 11.48 -2.89 5.20
CA ASP A 305 10.64 -3.88 5.89
C ASP A 305 9.74 -3.24 6.97
N TRP A 306 10.12 -2.05 7.44
CA TRP A 306 9.29 -1.23 8.31
C TRP A 306 8.12 -0.54 7.60
N LEU A 307 8.27 -0.23 6.30
CA LEU A 307 7.20 0.31 5.47
C LEU A 307 6.19 -0.78 5.05
N LEU A 308 6.61 -2.05 5.01
CA LEU A 308 5.78 -3.19 4.58
C LEU A 308 5.06 -3.91 5.74
N THR A 309 5.53 -3.77 6.97
CA THR A 309 4.87 -4.35 8.16
C THR A 309 3.73 -3.48 8.71
N GLY A 310 3.73 -2.18 8.41
CA GLY A 310 2.64 -1.26 8.76
C GLY A 310 1.37 -1.41 7.92
N THR A 311 1.46 -2.01 6.72
CA THR A 311 0.32 -2.18 5.79
C THR A 311 -0.38 -3.53 5.91
N SER A 312 0.26 -4.53 6.53
CA SER A 312 -0.27 -5.91 6.60
C SER A 312 -1.22 -6.17 7.77
N LEU A 313 -1.32 -5.26 8.74
CA LEU A 313 -2.16 -5.41 9.95
C LEU A 313 -3.57 -4.81 9.83
N THR A 314 -3.84 -4.02 8.78
CA THR A 314 -5.19 -3.51 8.48
C THR A 314 -6.01 -4.40 7.53
N ALA A 315 -5.45 -5.52 7.05
CA ALA A 315 -6.13 -6.44 6.12
C ALA A 315 -6.78 -7.65 6.81
N ILE A 316 -6.95 -7.63 8.13
CA ILE A 316 -7.67 -8.68 8.86
C ILE A 316 -9.05 -8.14 9.20
N HIS A 317 -10.06 -8.66 8.47
CA HIS A 317 -11.50 -8.42 8.59
C HIS A 317 -12.09 -7.26 7.77
N VAL A 318 -12.18 -7.43 6.45
CA VAL A 318 -13.33 -6.90 5.69
C VAL A 318 -14.08 -8.09 5.13
N VAL A 319 -15.09 -8.55 5.89
CA VAL A 319 -16.12 -9.46 5.41
C VAL A 319 -17.33 -8.60 5.08
N GLY A 320 -17.75 -8.58 3.81
CA GLY A 320 -19.03 -7.99 3.41
C GLY A 320 -18.99 -7.40 2.01
N VAL A 321 -19.61 -8.13 1.07
CA VAL A 321 -20.11 -7.72 -0.26
C VAL A 321 -19.29 -6.64 -0.98
N LEU A 322 -18.47 -7.10 -1.93
CA LEU A 322 -17.67 -6.25 -2.80
C LEU A 322 -18.57 -5.69 -3.91
N GLY A 323 -18.49 -4.39 -4.18
CA GLY A 323 -18.92 -3.85 -5.48
C GLY A 323 -17.96 -4.30 -6.58
N ASP A 324 -18.04 -3.72 -7.77
CA ASP A 324 -17.19 -4.13 -8.90
C ASP A 324 -15.74 -3.69 -8.67
N GLY A 325 -15.03 -4.54 -7.92
CA GLY A 325 -13.68 -4.32 -7.45
C GLY A 325 -13.56 -3.90 -5.98
N THR A 326 -12.30 -3.81 -5.55
CA THR A 326 -11.89 -3.40 -4.20
C THR A 326 -11.15 -2.08 -4.28
N GLY A 327 -11.64 -1.05 -3.58
CA GLY A 327 -10.98 0.24 -3.54
C GLY A 327 -11.94 1.41 -3.34
N LEU A 328 -11.48 2.58 -3.77
CA LEU A 328 -12.27 3.81 -3.81
C LEU A 328 -12.89 3.96 -5.20
N ILE A 329 -14.02 4.67 -5.29
CA ILE A 329 -14.64 4.97 -6.59
C ILE A 329 -13.62 5.70 -7.49
N GLY A 330 -13.39 5.15 -8.69
CA GLY A 330 -12.38 5.61 -9.63
C GLY A 330 -10.97 5.01 -9.45
N TYR A 331 -10.76 4.24 -8.37
CA TYR A 331 -9.48 3.59 -8.04
C TYR A 331 -9.70 2.15 -7.57
N GLY A 332 -9.82 1.23 -8.52
CA GLY A 332 -10.05 -0.19 -8.24
C GLY A 332 -11.51 -0.53 -7.91
N LYS A 333 -12.42 0.45 -7.99
CA LYS A 333 -13.86 0.26 -7.83
C LYS A 333 -14.64 1.16 -8.79
N THR A 334 -15.67 0.59 -9.41
CA THR A 334 -16.59 1.25 -10.34
C THR A 334 -18.03 0.95 -9.87
N LEU A 335 -18.96 1.89 -10.03
CA LEU A 335 -20.35 1.73 -9.54
C LEU A 335 -21.35 1.44 -10.66
N TYR A 336 -21.23 2.13 -11.80
CA TYR A 336 -22.20 2.06 -12.89
C TYR A 336 -21.49 1.74 -14.21
N ASN A 337 -21.04 0.49 -14.36
CA ASN A 337 -20.42 0.04 -15.60
C ASN A 337 -21.11 -1.22 -16.17
N PRO A 338 -21.80 -1.14 -17.33
CA PRO A 338 -21.98 0.04 -18.18
C PRO A 338 -23.15 0.91 -17.70
N THR A 339 -22.96 2.24 -17.67
CA THR A 339 -23.95 3.20 -17.13
C THR A 339 -25.32 3.04 -17.79
N CYS A 340 -25.36 2.81 -19.09
CA CYS A 340 -26.60 2.61 -19.85
C CYS A 340 -27.52 1.50 -19.30
N ALA A 341 -26.94 0.40 -18.81
CA ALA A 341 -27.70 -0.72 -18.26
C ALA A 341 -28.20 -0.38 -16.85
N PHE A 342 -27.37 0.24 -16.01
CA PHE A 342 -27.80 0.73 -14.70
C PHE A 342 -28.91 1.78 -14.82
N ALA A 343 -28.87 2.65 -15.82
CA ALA A 343 -29.91 3.63 -16.10
C ALA A 343 -31.26 2.95 -16.41
N CYS A 344 -31.26 1.92 -17.27
CA CYS A 344 -32.44 1.08 -17.52
C CYS A 344 -33.02 0.51 -16.22
N ARG A 345 -32.17 -0.10 -15.40
CA ARG A 345 -32.56 -0.67 -14.11
C ARG A 345 -33.10 0.39 -13.14
N GLY A 346 -32.54 1.60 -13.18
CA GLY A 346 -32.95 2.76 -12.39
C GLY A 346 -34.37 3.21 -12.72
N VAL A 347 -34.76 3.22 -14.00
CA VAL A 347 -36.13 3.52 -14.42
C VAL A 347 -37.09 2.43 -13.93
N ILE A 348 -36.76 1.16 -14.18
CA ILE A 348 -37.66 0.04 -13.84
C ILE A 348 -37.84 -0.14 -12.33
N LYS A 349 -36.83 0.22 -11.52
CA LYS A 349 -36.90 0.20 -10.05
C LYS A 349 -38.08 1.00 -9.49
N GLY A 350 -38.58 2.00 -10.23
CA GLY A 350 -39.75 2.78 -9.84
C GLY A 350 -41.08 2.01 -9.90
N CYS A 351 -41.10 0.79 -10.44
CA CYS A 351 -42.30 -0.05 -10.53
C CYS A 351 -42.29 -1.14 -9.46
N THR A 352 -43.48 -1.57 -9.04
CA THR A 352 -43.63 -2.77 -8.22
C THR A 352 -43.66 -4.00 -9.11
N LEU A 353 -43.07 -5.12 -8.66
CA LEU A 353 -43.16 -6.39 -9.36
C LEU A 353 -44.29 -7.23 -8.74
N LEU A 354 -44.80 -8.23 -9.47
CA LEU A 354 -45.90 -9.06 -8.99
C LEU A 354 -45.56 -9.86 -7.72
N CYS A 355 -44.27 -10.17 -7.53
CA CYS A 355 -43.74 -10.82 -6.34
C CYS A 355 -43.25 -9.86 -5.25
N THR A 356 -43.50 -8.55 -5.37
CA THR A 356 -43.23 -7.59 -4.29
C THR A 356 -44.20 -7.84 -3.13
N PRO A 357 -43.72 -8.04 -1.89
CA PRO A 357 -44.59 -8.28 -0.73
C PRO A 357 -45.60 -7.15 -0.50
N THR A 358 -46.82 -7.48 -0.07
CA THR A 358 -47.89 -6.50 0.21
C THR A 358 -48.03 -6.14 1.69
N ASP A 359 -47.38 -6.88 2.60
CA ASP A 359 -47.63 -6.76 4.04
C ASP A 359 -46.82 -5.64 4.69
N HIS A 360 -47.55 -4.68 5.26
CA HIS A 360 -47.01 -3.65 6.16
C HIS A 360 -46.64 -4.31 7.51
N SER A 361 -45.35 -4.52 7.76
CA SER A 361 -44.87 -4.89 9.09
C SER A 361 -44.45 -3.64 9.88
N SER A 362 -44.19 -3.74 11.17
CA SER A 362 -43.77 -2.59 12.01
C SER A 362 -42.49 -1.89 11.53
N ASN A 363 -41.72 -2.51 10.62
CA ASN A 363 -40.42 -2.02 10.13
C ASN A 363 -40.38 -1.78 8.61
N TYR A 364 -41.43 -2.12 7.84
CA TYR A 364 -41.45 -2.00 6.38
C TYR A 364 -42.83 -1.53 5.87
N GLY A 365 -42.85 -0.67 4.85
CA GLY A 365 -44.07 -0.09 4.27
C GLY A 365 -44.43 1.31 4.80
N THR A 366 -43.47 2.05 5.35
CA THR A 366 -43.61 3.48 5.69
C THR A 366 -42.98 4.35 4.59
N ALA A 367 -43.29 5.65 4.57
CA ALA A 367 -42.66 6.60 3.63
C ALA A 367 -41.11 6.62 3.72
N HIS A 368 -40.55 6.20 4.86
CA HIS A 368 -39.10 6.17 5.13
C HIS A 368 -38.48 4.77 5.02
N SER A 369 -39.27 3.71 4.81
CA SER A 369 -38.81 2.35 4.55
C SER A 369 -39.84 1.62 3.69
N PRO A 370 -39.95 1.97 2.40
CA PRO A 370 -40.93 1.38 1.50
C PRO A 370 -40.65 -0.12 1.33
N VAL A 371 -41.70 -0.90 1.05
CA VAL A 371 -41.53 -2.32 0.75
C VAL A 371 -40.71 -2.44 -0.53
N SER A 372 -39.49 -2.95 -0.41
CA SER A 372 -38.59 -3.14 -1.54
C SER A 372 -38.80 -4.51 -2.16
N THR A 373 -38.86 -4.56 -3.49
CA THR A 373 -38.82 -5.79 -4.26
C THR A 373 -37.56 -6.60 -3.91
N PRO A 374 -37.68 -7.86 -3.44
CA PRO A 374 -36.53 -8.72 -3.12
C PRO A 374 -35.68 -9.04 -4.36
N PRO A 375 -34.36 -9.29 -4.22
CA PRO A 375 -33.49 -9.70 -5.33
C PRO A 375 -34.02 -10.90 -6.12
N ASP A 376 -34.56 -11.92 -5.42
CA ASP A 376 -35.11 -13.13 -6.04
C ASP A 376 -36.32 -12.87 -6.94
N CYS A 377 -37.04 -11.76 -6.70
CA CYS A 377 -38.18 -11.37 -7.51
C CYS A 377 -37.71 -10.81 -8.88
N PHE A 378 -36.64 -10.01 -8.90
CA PHE A 378 -36.07 -9.46 -10.13
C PHE A 378 -35.53 -10.53 -11.10
N ILE A 379 -35.00 -11.63 -10.57
CA ILE A 379 -34.39 -12.68 -11.41
C ILE A 379 -35.39 -13.66 -12.01
N ASN A 380 -36.62 -13.69 -11.51
CA ASN A 380 -37.66 -14.63 -11.92
C ASN A 380 -38.85 -13.97 -12.64
N ASP A 381 -39.05 -12.66 -12.47
CA ASP A 381 -40.17 -11.94 -13.09
C ASP A 381 -39.98 -11.76 -14.61
N GLU A 382 -40.83 -12.42 -15.39
CA GLU A 382 -40.78 -12.42 -16.86
C GLU A 382 -40.96 -11.02 -17.47
N ALA A 383 -41.87 -10.20 -16.93
CA ALA A 383 -42.14 -8.87 -17.46
C ALA A 383 -40.95 -7.94 -17.23
N PHE A 384 -40.33 -8.04 -16.05
CA PHE A 384 -39.10 -7.33 -15.71
C PHE A 384 -37.94 -7.73 -16.62
N LEU A 385 -37.64 -9.02 -16.75
CA LEU A 385 -36.50 -9.49 -17.57
C LEU A 385 -36.65 -9.07 -19.03
N ARG A 386 -37.84 -9.18 -19.62
CA ARG A 386 -38.08 -8.77 -21.02
C ARG A 386 -37.96 -7.25 -21.20
N THR A 387 -38.59 -6.48 -20.31
CA THR A 387 -38.53 -5.01 -20.32
C THR A 387 -37.08 -4.52 -20.17
N MET A 388 -36.30 -5.15 -19.28
CA MET A 388 -34.90 -4.81 -19.08
C MET A 388 -34.05 -5.11 -20.31
N ALA A 389 -34.17 -6.31 -20.87
CA ALA A 389 -33.40 -6.70 -22.05
C ALA A 389 -33.67 -5.77 -23.24
N LEU A 390 -34.95 -5.43 -23.45
CA LEU A 390 -35.36 -4.49 -24.49
C LEU A 390 -34.77 -3.08 -24.26
N CYS A 391 -34.72 -2.60 -23.02
CA CYS A 391 -34.14 -1.31 -22.70
C CYS A 391 -32.64 -1.27 -22.99
N ILE A 392 -31.89 -2.29 -22.56
CA ILE A 392 -30.45 -2.38 -22.82
C ILE A 392 -30.19 -2.34 -24.32
N ASP A 393 -30.89 -3.15 -25.11
CA ASP A 393 -30.71 -3.21 -26.56
C ASP A 393 -31.01 -1.86 -27.25
N ASN A 394 -32.06 -1.17 -26.80
CA ASN A 394 -32.48 0.11 -27.35
C ASN A 394 -31.52 1.28 -27.05
N TYR A 395 -30.90 1.31 -25.86
CA TYR A 395 -30.16 2.49 -25.39
C TYR A 395 -28.66 2.27 -25.25
N CYS A 396 -28.19 1.08 -24.89
CA CYS A 396 -26.76 0.84 -24.72
C CYS A 396 -26.00 0.93 -26.04
N THR A 397 -26.60 0.48 -27.15
CA THR A 397 -26.03 0.61 -28.51
C THR A 397 -25.85 2.05 -28.97
N LEU A 398 -26.63 2.98 -28.39
CA LEU A 398 -26.64 4.41 -28.72
C LEU A 398 -25.82 5.27 -27.75
N SER A 399 -25.33 4.72 -26.64
CA SER A 399 -24.61 5.48 -25.61
C SER A 399 -23.20 4.95 -25.43
N ASP A 400 -23.00 4.05 -24.47
CA ASP A 400 -21.70 3.49 -24.11
C ASP A 400 -21.21 2.41 -25.09
N ASN A 401 -22.14 1.85 -25.89
CA ASN A 401 -21.95 0.71 -26.78
C ASN A 401 -21.07 -0.42 -26.17
N PRO A 402 -21.41 -0.93 -24.97
CA PRO A 402 -20.59 -1.88 -24.26
C PRO A 402 -20.52 -3.23 -25.00
N PRO A 403 -19.41 -3.98 -24.87
CA PRO A 403 -19.32 -5.31 -25.45
C PRO A 403 -20.36 -6.24 -24.81
N LEU A 404 -20.86 -7.20 -25.58
CA LEU A 404 -21.89 -8.13 -25.11
C LEU A 404 -21.47 -8.88 -23.84
N SER A 405 -20.19 -9.23 -23.69
CA SER A 405 -19.67 -9.87 -22.48
C SER A 405 -19.86 -9.04 -21.21
N LEU A 406 -19.77 -7.70 -21.31
CA LEU A 406 -19.99 -6.79 -20.20
C LEU A 406 -21.49 -6.67 -19.88
N ILE A 407 -22.35 -6.69 -20.89
CA ILE A 407 -23.81 -6.76 -20.70
C ILE A 407 -24.20 -8.07 -20.01
N GLU A 408 -23.64 -9.20 -20.43
CA GLU A 408 -23.90 -10.52 -19.85
C GLU A 408 -23.40 -10.62 -18.41
N ASP A 409 -22.23 -10.05 -18.11
CA ASP A 409 -21.73 -9.96 -16.75
C ASP A 409 -22.66 -9.12 -15.87
N TYR A 410 -23.01 -7.90 -16.32
CA TYR A 410 -24.00 -7.05 -15.67
C TYR A 410 -25.33 -7.78 -15.43
N TRP A 411 -25.81 -8.51 -16.43
CA TRP A 411 -27.04 -9.30 -16.37
C TRP A 411 -26.96 -10.36 -15.26
N ALA A 412 -25.84 -11.04 -15.14
CA ALA A 412 -25.65 -12.13 -14.19
C ALA A 412 -25.40 -11.64 -12.75
N SER A 413 -24.71 -10.52 -12.56
CA SER A 413 -24.27 -10.07 -11.23
C SER A 413 -25.09 -8.89 -10.68
N HIS A 414 -25.55 -7.94 -11.50
CA HIS A 414 -26.15 -6.69 -11.00
C HIS A 414 -27.66 -6.63 -11.12
N LEU A 415 -28.26 -7.42 -12.01
CA LEU A 415 -29.66 -7.24 -12.35
C LEU A 415 -30.60 -7.35 -11.13
N ALA A 416 -30.28 -8.27 -10.23
CA ALA A 416 -31.04 -8.54 -9.01
C ALA A 416 -30.83 -7.44 -7.93
N THR A 417 -29.57 -7.11 -7.66
CA THR A 417 -29.12 -6.36 -6.48
C THR A 417 -28.82 -4.89 -6.75
N GLY A 418 -28.75 -4.48 -8.03
CA GLY A 418 -28.42 -3.11 -8.44
C GLY A 418 -26.92 -2.86 -8.45
N THR A 419 -26.47 -1.81 -7.76
CA THR A 419 -25.08 -1.31 -7.80
C THR A 419 -24.03 -2.31 -7.29
N LEU A 420 -24.41 -3.27 -6.45
CA LEU A 420 -23.50 -4.29 -5.92
C LEU A 420 -23.69 -5.60 -6.68
N GLY A 421 -22.64 -6.06 -7.37
CA GLY A 421 -22.66 -7.33 -8.08
C GLY A 421 -22.76 -8.53 -7.13
N ASN A 422 -23.68 -9.45 -7.41
CA ASN A 422 -23.88 -10.67 -6.65
C ASN A 422 -24.32 -11.83 -7.55
N TYR A 423 -23.37 -12.71 -7.88
CA TYR A 423 -23.60 -13.91 -8.68
C TYR A 423 -24.44 -15.00 -7.98
N ALA A 424 -24.89 -14.79 -6.74
CA ALA A 424 -25.83 -15.71 -6.09
C ALA A 424 -27.25 -15.61 -6.67
N HIS A 425 -27.61 -14.46 -7.28
CA HIS A 425 -28.95 -14.22 -7.84
C HIS A 425 -28.86 -14.09 -9.37
N VAL A 426 -28.60 -15.20 -10.05
CA VAL A 426 -28.53 -15.22 -11.52
C VAL A 426 -29.95 -15.26 -12.12
N PRO A 427 -30.26 -14.41 -13.12
CA PRO A 427 -31.55 -14.43 -13.81
C PRO A 427 -31.94 -15.79 -14.41
N ALA A 428 -33.22 -16.15 -14.28
CA ALA A 428 -33.77 -17.40 -14.82
C ALA A 428 -33.71 -17.50 -16.37
N LYS A 429 -33.54 -16.36 -17.05
CA LYS A 429 -33.26 -16.30 -18.49
C LYS A 429 -31.93 -15.59 -18.75
N SER A 430 -31.21 -16.07 -19.77
CA SER A 430 -30.12 -15.30 -20.36
C SER A 430 -30.63 -14.00 -20.99
N TYR A 431 -29.76 -13.00 -21.06
CA TYR A 431 -30.04 -11.72 -21.73
C TYR A 431 -30.61 -11.92 -23.14
N GLN A 432 -29.97 -12.77 -23.96
CA GLN A 432 -30.40 -13.01 -25.33
C GLN A 432 -31.78 -13.68 -25.42
N ALA A 433 -32.11 -14.59 -24.49
CA ALA A 433 -33.41 -15.24 -24.46
C ALA A 433 -34.52 -14.25 -24.06
N ALA A 434 -34.25 -13.39 -23.07
CA ALA A 434 -35.17 -12.33 -22.65
C ALA A 434 -35.37 -11.29 -23.76
N LEU A 435 -34.30 -10.88 -24.45
CA LEU A 435 -34.36 -9.94 -25.58
C LEU A 435 -35.18 -10.51 -26.74
N THR A 436 -34.95 -11.78 -27.11
CA THR A 436 -35.69 -12.44 -28.19
C THR A 436 -37.19 -12.46 -27.89
N ALA A 437 -37.57 -12.80 -26.65
CA ALA A 437 -38.97 -12.78 -26.22
C ALA A 437 -39.56 -11.36 -26.23
N ALA A 438 -38.81 -10.36 -25.79
CA ALA A 438 -39.26 -8.97 -25.77
C ALA A 438 -39.48 -8.39 -27.18
N ARG A 439 -38.62 -8.73 -28.15
CA ARG A 439 -38.77 -8.31 -29.55
C ARG A 439 -39.98 -8.98 -30.23
N GLU A 440 -40.31 -10.20 -29.84
CA GLU A 440 -41.53 -10.86 -30.29
C GLU A 440 -42.80 -10.17 -29.72
N ASP A 441 -42.78 -9.79 -28.45
CA ASP A 441 -43.86 -9.02 -27.82
C ASP A 441 -44.08 -7.67 -28.55
N GLU A 442 -42.99 -6.97 -28.91
CA GLU A 442 -43.04 -5.72 -29.69
C GLU A 442 -43.64 -5.93 -31.09
N ARG A 443 -43.27 -7.02 -31.78
CA ARG A 443 -43.80 -7.39 -33.10
C ARG A 443 -45.30 -7.69 -33.05
N LEU A 444 -45.76 -8.40 -32.01
CA LEU A 444 -47.17 -8.71 -31.81
C LEU A 444 -47.99 -7.43 -31.54
N ALA A 445 -47.47 -6.52 -30.71
CA ALA A 445 -48.11 -5.23 -30.44
C ALA A 445 -48.24 -4.37 -31.71
N PHE A 446 -47.21 -4.37 -32.56
CA PHE A 446 -47.26 -3.68 -33.85
C PHE A 446 -48.37 -4.25 -34.76
N ASN A 447 -48.50 -5.57 -34.85
CA ASN A 447 -49.53 -6.21 -35.67
C ASN A 447 -50.96 -5.96 -35.15
N GLN A 448 -51.15 -5.87 -33.84
CA GLN A 448 -52.44 -5.55 -33.23
C GLN A 448 -52.84 -4.08 -33.47
N ASN A 449 -51.89 -3.16 -33.42
CA ASN A 449 -52.13 -1.73 -33.69
C ASN A 449 -52.16 -1.39 -35.20
N GLY A 450 -51.60 -2.25 -36.06
CA GLY A 450 -51.52 -2.09 -37.51
C GLY A 450 -52.73 -2.59 -38.30
N GLY A 451 -53.76 -3.12 -37.64
CA GLY A 451 -54.94 -3.75 -38.25
C GLY A 451 -55.89 -2.85 -39.05
N ASN A 452 -55.48 -1.64 -39.46
CA ASN A 452 -56.32 -0.77 -40.29
C ASN A 452 -55.50 0.11 -41.27
N ARG A 453 -54.64 -0.50 -42.08
CA ARG A 453 -54.06 0.17 -43.27
C ARG A 453 -54.29 -0.67 -44.52
N ASN A 454 -54.95 -0.04 -45.50
CA ASN A 454 -55.33 -0.63 -46.78
C ASN A 454 -54.11 -1.16 -47.57
N HIS A 455 -54.36 -2.26 -48.27
CA HIS A 455 -53.45 -3.05 -49.11
C HIS A 455 -52.91 -2.32 -50.36
N SER A 456 -52.14 -1.23 -50.20
CA SER A 456 -51.44 -0.62 -51.34
C SER A 456 -50.07 0.01 -51.06
N GLN A 457 -49.44 -0.27 -49.93
CA GLN A 457 -48.05 0.13 -49.65
C GLN A 457 -47.32 -1.03 -48.98
N HIS A 458 -46.93 -2.04 -49.76
CA HIS A 458 -46.23 -3.21 -49.23
C HIS A 458 -44.73 -3.25 -49.60
N ASP A 459 -44.25 -2.37 -50.49
CA ASP A 459 -42.87 -2.42 -51.00
C ASP A 459 -41.93 -1.31 -50.47
N ASP A 460 -42.45 -0.23 -49.87
CA ASP A 460 -41.58 0.85 -49.34
C ASP A 460 -41.26 0.76 -47.83
N ASP A 461 -42.00 -0.03 -47.05
CA ASP A 461 -41.87 -0.06 -45.58
C ASP A 461 -40.88 -1.13 -45.05
N VAL A 462 -40.47 -2.10 -45.87
CA VAL A 462 -39.51 -3.15 -45.46
C VAL A 462 -38.09 -2.60 -45.36
N HIS A 463 -37.77 -1.49 -46.03
CA HIS A 463 -36.49 -0.80 -45.91
C HIS A 463 -36.42 0.27 -44.79
N ALA A 464 -37.52 0.50 -44.06
CA ALA A 464 -37.57 1.47 -42.96
C ALA A 464 -37.25 0.89 -41.56
N SER A 465 -36.99 -0.42 -41.43
CA SER A 465 -36.60 -1.02 -40.14
C SER A 465 -35.13 -0.76 -39.77
N HIS A 466 -34.28 -0.41 -40.74
CA HIS A 466 -32.84 -0.20 -40.54
C HIS A 466 -32.41 1.27 -40.32
N LYS A 467 -33.36 2.21 -40.18
CA LYS A 467 -33.08 3.65 -39.94
C LYS A 467 -33.86 4.24 -38.74
N ARG A 468 -34.04 3.49 -37.63
CA ARG A 468 -34.85 3.98 -36.49
C ARG A 468 -34.07 4.49 -35.28
N HIS A 469 -32.75 4.35 -35.24
CA HIS A 469 -31.98 4.63 -34.04
C HIS A 469 -30.82 5.56 -34.37
N PHE A 470 -30.94 6.84 -34.01
CA PHE A 470 -29.88 7.82 -34.15
C PHE A 470 -29.89 8.76 -32.95
N LEU A 471 -28.70 9.18 -32.52
CA LEU A 471 -28.53 10.25 -31.53
C LEU A 471 -28.81 11.61 -32.20
N THR A 472 -29.58 12.46 -31.51
CA THR A 472 -29.76 13.87 -31.90
C THR A 472 -29.28 14.79 -30.78
N GLU A 473 -29.24 16.10 -31.02
CA GLU A 473 -28.88 17.10 -29.98
C GLU A 473 -29.82 17.06 -28.75
N ASP A 474 -31.04 16.53 -28.90
CA ASP A 474 -32.04 16.39 -27.83
C ASP A 474 -32.06 14.99 -27.16
N GLY A 475 -31.13 14.09 -27.52
CA GLY A 475 -31.00 12.73 -26.96
C GLY A 475 -31.34 11.60 -27.95
N PRO A 476 -31.46 10.34 -27.46
CA PRO A 476 -31.75 9.18 -28.30
C PRO A 476 -33.22 9.15 -28.77
N HIS A 477 -33.45 9.10 -30.09
CA HIS A 477 -34.79 8.86 -30.63
C HIS A 477 -35.04 7.37 -30.79
N VAL A 478 -35.90 6.82 -29.92
CA VAL A 478 -36.34 5.42 -29.94
C VAL A 478 -37.87 5.37 -29.85
N THR A 479 -38.51 4.54 -30.67
CA THR A 479 -39.98 4.35 -30.69
C THR A 479 -40.33 2.88 -30.62
N SER A 480 -41.44 2.55 -29.96
CA SER A 480 -41.96 1.19 -29.81
C SER A 480 -43.49 1.18 -29.87
N ALA A 481 -44.08 0.06 -30.28
CA ALA A 481 -45.54 -0.15 -30.27
C ALA A 481 -46.07 -0.65 -28.92
N LEU A 482 -45.17 -0.95 -27.96
CA LEU A 482 -45.50 -1.40 -26.61
C LEU A 482 -45.98 -0.25 -25.72
N GLN A 483 -46.68 -0.61 -24.63
CA GLN A 483 -47.10 0.36 -23.62
C GLN A 483 -45.89 0.90 -22.84
N HIS A 484 -45.98 2.14 -22.39
CA HIS A 484 -44.91 2.78 -21.62
C HIS A 484 -44.98 2.40 -20.14
N ILE A 485 -43.81 2.26 -19.53
CA ILE A 485 -43.69 2.08 -18.08
C ILE A 485 -44.24 3.30 -17.33
N LYS A 486 -44.86 3.08 -16.17
CA LYS A 486 -45.32 4.14 -15.27
C LYS A 486 -44.85 3.86 -13.84
N ALA A 487 -44.12 4.82 -13.27
CA ALA A 487 -43.64 4.70 -11.90
C ALA A 487 -44.81 4.53 -10.91
N GLY A 488 -44.65 3.63 -9.94
CA GLY A 488 -45.67 3.30 -8.94
C GLY A 488 -46.73 2.29 -9.38
N GLU A 489 -46.91 2.03 -10.67
CA GLU A 489 -47.78 0.96 -11.18
C GLU A 489 -47.03 -0.39 -11.21
N PRO A 490 -47.74 -1.53 -11.07
CA PRO A 490 -47.11 -2.85 -11.17
C PRO A 490 -46.69 -3.17 -12.61
N LEU A 491 -45.47 -3.67 -12.79
CA LEU A 491 -44.97 -4.13 -14.07
C LEU A 491 -45.51 -5.53 -14.37
N ASN A 492 -46.55 -5.64 -15.20
CA ASN A 492 -47.25 -6.89 -15.49
C ASN A 492 -47.01 -7.43 -16.92
N SER A 493 -46.48 -6.61 -17.83
CA SER A 493 -46.18 -6.98 -19.21
C SER A 493 -44.91 -6.29 -19.70
N THR A 494 -44.30 -6.83 -20.76
CA THR A 494 -43.18 -6.19 -21.46
C THR A 494 -43.55 -4.77 -21.85
N SER A 495 -42.80 -3.80 -21.32
CA SER A 495 -43.09 -2.37 -21.47
C SER A 495 -41.92 -1.64 -22.11
N PHE A 496 -42.20 -0.51 -22.73
CA PHE A 496 -41.19 0.36 -23.32
C PHE A 496 -40.81 1.49 -22.34
N ILE A 497 -39.51 1.76 -22.22
CA ILE A 497 -38.99 2.87 -21.45
C ILE A 497 -38.92 4.10 -22.36
N LEU A 498 -39.35 5.26 -21.87
CA LEU A 498 -39.27 6.49 -22.65
C LEU A 498 -37.83 7.01 -22.67
N PRO A 499 -37.35 7.56 -23.82
CA PRO A 499 -36.00 8.15 -23.89
C PRO A 499 -35.75 9.22 -22.83
N ALA A 500 -36.76 10.05 -22.53
CA ALA A 500 -36.63 11.10 -21.51
C ALA A 500 -36.41 10.55 -20.09
N ASP A 501 -37.01 9.41 -19.75
CA ASP A 501 -36.88 8.82 -18.42
C ASP A 501 -35.54 8.07 -18.29
N TRP A 502 -35.12 7.38 -19.35
CA TRP A 502 -33.80 6.78 -19.43
C TRP A 502 -32.69 7.84 -19.35
N GLN A 503 -32.78 8.92 -20.13
CA GLN A 503 -31.77 9.98 -20.16
C GLN A 503 -31.60 10.66 -18.80
N LYS A 504 -32.71 10.90 -18.07
CA LYS A 504 -32.65 11.43 -16.70
C LYS A 504 -31.85 10.51 -15.78
N GLN A 505 -32.10 9.20 -15.82
CA GLN A 505 -31.38 8.23 -15.00
C GLN A 505 -29.91 8.11 -15.41
N TYR A 506 -29.64 8.05 -16.71
CA TYR A 506 -28.29 8.00 -17.26
C TYR A 506 -27.47 9.21 -16.81
N ASN A 507 -27.98 10.42 -17.00
CA ASN A 507 -27.32 11.66 -16.58
C ASN A 507 -27.02 11.66 -15.08
N GLY A 508 -27.99 11.26 -14.25
CA GLY A 508 -27.81 11.23 -12.79
C GLY A 508 -26.71 10.25 -12.33
N MET A 509 -26.67 9.05 -12.90
CA MET A 509 -25.68 8.02 -12.56
C MET A 509 -24.28 8.38 -13.09
N PHE A 510 -24.21 8.87 -14.34
CA PHE A 510 -22.96 9.32 -14.94
C PHE A 510 -22.34 10.49 -14.15
N ASP A 511 -23.13 11.52 -13.85
CA ASP A 511 -22.69 12.66 -13.05
C ASP A 511 -22.19 12.22 -11.68
N PHE A 512 -22.92 11.32 -11.03
CA PHE A 512 -22.55 10.83 -9.70
C PHE A 512 -21.16 10.17 -9.74
N GLU A 513 -20.96 9.18 -10.60
CA GLU A 513 -19.69 8.43 -10.66
C GLU A 513 -18.52 9.29 -11.13
N ALA A 514 -18.73 10.17 -12.11
CA ALA A 514 -17.70 11.10 -12.57
C ALA A 514 -17.25 12.04 -11.44
N ASN A 515 -18.20 12.59 -10.68
CA ASN A 515 -17.87 13.49 -9.57
C ASN A 515 -17.23 12.75 -8.39
N GLU A 516 -17.68 11.54 -8.06
CA GLU A 516 -17.06 10.72 -7.01
C GLU A 516 -15.64 10.27 -7.35
N THR A 517 -15.39 9.94 -8.62
CA THR A 517 -14.03 9.71 -9.14
C THR A 517 -13.18 10.96 -8.93
N GLY A 518 -13.74 12.15 -9.21
CA GLY A 518 -13.11 13.43 -8.90
C GLY A 518 -12.81 13.61 -7.40
N HIS A 519 -13.77 13.31 -6.51
CA HIS A 519 -13.61 13.41 -5.05
C HIS A 519 -12.42 12.58 -4.56
N SER A 520 -12.36 11.31 -4.98
CA SER A 520 -11.26 10.40 -4.68
C SER A 520 -9.94 10.92 -5.24
N THR A 521 -9.91 11.29 -6.53
CA THR A 521 -8.71 11.75 -7.24
C THR A 521 -8.07 12.96 -6.56
N TYR A 522 -8.84 14.02 -6.36
CA TYR A 522 -8.33 15.26 -5.76
C TYR A 522 -7.85 15.05 -4.33
N THR A 523 -8.55 14.20 -3.56
CA THR A 523 -8.17 13.85 -2.19
C THR A 523 -6.86 13.07 -2.14
N ILE A 524 -6.68 12.07 -3.02
CA ILE A 524 -5.43 11.32 -3.15
C ILE A 524 -4.30 12.26 -3.55
N VAL A 525 -4.51 13.14 -4.54
CA VAL A 525 -3.49 14.07 -5.02
C VAL A 525 -3.06 15.04 -3.93
N ILE A 526 -3.97 15.67 -3.19
CA ILE A 526 -3.58 16.60 -2.11
C ILE A 526 -2.86 15.89 -0.97
N MET A 527 -3.32 14.68 -0.60
CA MET A 527 -2.66 13.85 0.40
C MET A 527 -1.24 13.50 -0.02
N LEU A 528 -1.04 13.01 -1.25
CA LEU A 528 0.28 12.64 -1.77
C LEU A 528 1.20 13.86 -1.90
N ILE A 529 0.70 15.00 -2.38
CA ILE A 529 1.51 16.22 -2.47
C ILE A 529 1.94 16.66 -1.07
N ALA A 530 1.02 16.69 -0.09
CA ALA A 530 1.37 17.03 1.28
C ALA A 530 2.47 16.09 1.83
N ILE A 531 2.29 14.77 1.68
CA ILE A 531 3.21 13.78 2.27
C ILE A 531 4.56 13.73 1.53
N LEU A 532 4.55 13.77 0.20
CA LEU A 532 5.72 13.47 -0.63
C LEU A 532 6.51 14.70 -1.04
N LEU A 533 5.91 15.88 -1.17
CA LEU A 533 6.62 17.11 -1.57
C LEU A 533 7.85 17.46 -0.70
N PRO A 534 7.87 17.21 0.63
CA PRO A 534 9.07 17.40 1.43
C PRO A 534 10.29 16.60 0.93
N VAL A 535 10.08 15.43 0.30
CA VAL A 535 11.16 14.56 -0.18
C VAL A 535 11.99 15.22 -1.29
N PRO A 536 11.45 15.60 -2.47
CA PRO A 536 12.23 16.24 -3.52
C PRO A 536 12.80 17.59 -3.09
N LEU A 537 12.09 18.36 -2.25
CA LEU A 537 12.63 19.61 -1.69
C LEU A 537 13.90 19.37 -0.87
N SER A 538 13.95 18.26 -0.13
CA SER A 538 15.12 17.88 0.65
C SER A 538 16.25 17.27 -0.18
N LEU A 539 15.99 16.77 -1.40
CA LEU A 539 17.06 16.23 -2.26
C LEU A 539 18.08 17.30 -2.69
N VAL A 540 17.69 18.59 -2.66
CA VAL A 540 18.57 19.72 -2.97
C VAL A 540 19.82 19.76 -2.08
N ARG A 541 19.76 19.21 -0.85
CA ARG A 541 20.91 19.15 0.08
C ARG A 541 22.06 18.25 -0.38
N PHE A 542 21.80 17.36 -1.35
CA PHE A 542 22.78 16.45 -1.93
C PHE A 542 23.51 17.06 -3.14
N VAL A 543 23.10 18.25 -3.61
CA VAL A 543 23.81 18.95 -4.69
C VAL A 543 25.21 19.34 -4.20
N PRO A 544 26.29 18.80 -4.80
CA PRO A 544 27.66 19.07 -4.34
C PRO A 544 28.01 20.55 -4.41
N GLY A 545 28.69 21.07 -3.39
CA GLY A 545 29.16 22.46 -3.34
C GLY A 545 28.07 23.52 -3.09
N LEU A 546 26.78 23.14 -3.11
CA LEU A 546 25.68 24.11 -2.92
C LEU A 546 25.71 24.76 -1.53
N ALA A 547 25.93 23.97 -0.48
CA ALA A 547 26.03 24.48 0.90
C ALA A 547 27.24 25.41 1.13
N SER A 548 28.28 25.28 0.29
CA SER A 548 29.47 26.14 0.31
C SER A 548 29.33 27.37 -0.62
N ASN A 549 28.17 27.56 -1.25
CA ASN A 549 27.94 28.66 -2.18
C ASN A 549 27.31 29.87 -1.46
N LYS A 550 27.91 31.05 -1.61
CA LYS A 550 27.37 32.32 -1.06
C LYS A 550 26.00 32.66 -1.62
N ALA A 551 25.74 32.36 -2.90
CA ALA A 551 24.43 32.57 -3.51
C ALA A 551 23.35 31.71 -2.83
N TRP A 552 23.70 30.50 -2.41
CA TRP A 552 22.80 29.63 -1.65
C TRP A 552 22.51 30.21 -0.27
N SER A 553 23.52 30.66 0.48
CA SER A 553 23.30 31.34 1.77
C SER A 553 22.46 32.61 1.62
N LEU A 554 22.63 33.37 0.53
CA LEU A 554 21.80 34.53 0.21
C LEU A 554 20.35 34.10 -0.06
N LEU A 555 20.13 33.06 -0.85
CA LEU A 555 18.79 32.51 -1.11
C LEU A 555 18.11 32.04 0.18
N GLN A 556 18.82 31.28 1.01
CA GLN A 556 18.31 30.79 2.31
C GLN A 556 17.96 31.96 3.24
N SER A 557 18.80 33.00 3.28
CA SER A 557 18.53 34.21 4.07
C SER A 557 17.37 35.05 3.50
N ALA A 558 17.04 34.92 2.22
CA ALA A 558 15.92 35.64 1.61
C ALA A 558 14.58 34.89 1.72
N LEU A 559 14.60 33.57 1.46
CA LEU A 559 13.39 32.77 1.24
C LEU A 559 13.12 31.70 2.30
N ILE A 560 14.12 31.22 3.06
CA ILE A 560 13.95 30.05 3.93
C ILE A 560 13.93 30.44 5.41
N HIS A 561 15.02 31.03 5.92
CA HIS A 561 15.21 31.29 7.36
C HIS A 561 14.47 32.50 7.96
N PRO A 562 14.13 33.58 7.22
CA PRO A 562 13.39 34.69 7.82
C PRO A 562 12.03 34.25 8.35
N ALA A 563 11.52 34.92 9.38
CA ALA A 563 10.11 34.81 9.73
C ALA A 563 9.25 35.41 8.59
N THR A 564 8.04 34.89 8.37
CA THR A 564 7.14 35.42 7.34
C THR A 564 6.85 36.90 7.59
N PHE A 565 6.50 37.24 8.83
CA PHE A 565 6.30 38.61 9.29
C PHE A 565 7.12 38.89 10.56
N GLY A 566 7.71 40.09 10.63
CA GLY A 566 8.53 40.51 11.76
C GLY A 566 9.83 39.71 11.93
N THR A 567 10.31 39.61 13.17
CA THR A 567 11.60 38.98 13.50
C THR A 567 11.47 37.72 14.36
N ARG A 568 10.27 37.42 14.87
CA ARG A 568 10.02 36.31 15.80
C ARG A 568 9.47 35.09 15.06
N HIS A 569 10.07 33.93 15.26
CA HIS A 569 9.63 32.63 14.75
C HIS A 569 9.32 31.68 15.92
N ARG A 570 10.25 31.56 16.87
CA ARG A 570 10.06 30.74 18.07
C ARG A 570 9.28 31.44 19.16
N ALA A 571 9.48 32.74 19.33
CA ALA A 571 8.68 33.50 20.28
C ALA A 571 7.24 33.63 19.75
N PRO A 572 6.22 33.37 20.57
CA PRO A 572 4.84 33.45 20.12
C PRO A 572 4.45 34.88 19.75
N VAL A 573 3.65 35.01 18.69
CA VAL A 573 3.09 36.26 18.15
C VAL A 573 1.59 36.04 17.95
N ALA A 574 0.75 36.95 18.45
CA ALA A 574 -0.70 36.92 18.28
C ALA A 574 -1.36 35.55 18.54
N GLY A 575 -0.91 34.84 19.59
CA GLY A 575 -1.48 33.54 19.97
C GLY A 575 -0.96 32.32 19.19
N GLY A 576 0.07 32.46 18.35
CA GLY A 576 0.68 31.35 17.61
C GLY A 576 2.19 31.51 17.38
N THR A 577 2.84 30.50 16.80
CA THR A 577 4.23 30.61 16.31
C THR A 577 4.23 31.02 14.85
N MET A 578 4.98 32.06 14.50
CA MET A 578 5.08 32.53 13.12
C MET A 578 5.94 31.57 12.29
N PRO A 579 5.46 31.04 11.15
CA PRO A 579 6.28 30.23 10.26
C PRO A 579 7.52 30.99 9.75
N THR A 580 8.56 30.26 9.37
CA THR A 580 9.57 30.84 8.49
C THR A 580 8.99 31.03 7.08
N ARG A 581 9.63 31.84 6.24
CA ARG A 581 9.19 32.05 4.85
C ARG A 581 9.14 30.75 4.05
N GLY A 582 10.11 29.87 4.23
CA GLY A 582 10.13 28.56 3.55
C GLY A 582 8.95 27.68 4.00
N GLN A 583 8.69 27.64 5.30
CA GLN A 583 7.52 26.94 5.85
C GLN A 583 6.21 27.55 5.35
N ALA A 584 6.12 28.88 5.29
CA ALA A 584 4.93 29.58 4.79
C ALA A 584 4.68 29.33 3.30
N LEU A 585 5.72 29.28 2.45
CA LEU A 585 5.56 28.93 1.04
C LEU A 585 4.94 27.54 0.87
N TYR A 586 5.42 26.56 1.64
CA TYR A 586 4.85 25.22 1.65
C TYR A 586 3.39 25.22 2.12
N ILE A 587 3.10 25.89 3.24
CA ILE A 587 1.73 26.00 3.78
C ILE A 587 0.80 26.68 2.77
N SER A 588 1.26 27.75 2.12
CA SER A 588 0.51 28.47 1.10
C SER A 588 0.20 27.59 -0.10
N LEU A 589 1.18 26.82 -0.59
CA LEU A 589 0.96 25.88 -1.69
C LEU A 589 -0.13 24.87 -1.34
N ILE A 590 -0.02 24.19 -0.20
CA ILE A 590 -1.02 23.21 0.23
C ILE A 590 -2.39 23.86 0.44
N SER A 591 -2.42 25.07 0.99
CA SER A 591 -3.66 25.82 1.21
C SER A 591 -4.34 26.21 -0.12
N ILE A 592 -3.57 26.70 -1.08
CA ILE A 592 -4.05 27.03 -2.42
C ILE A 592 -4.58 25.78 -3.11
N LEU A 593 -3.88 24.65 -3.02
CA LEU A 593 -4.34 23.40 -3.62
C LEU A 593 -5.63 22.88 -2.97
N ASN A 594 -5.81 23.00 -1.65
CA ASN A 594 -7.08 22.66 -1.00
C ASN A 594 -8.24 23.50 -1.56
N VAL A 595 -8.03 24.81 -1.78
CA VAL A 595 -9.04 25.68 -2.40
C VAL A 595 -9.29 25.29 -3.87
N ILE A 596 -8.23 25.14 -4.67
CA ILE A 596 -8.34 24.83 -6.10
C ILE A 596 -9.07 23.50 -6.29
N PHE A 597 -8.74 22.47 -5.52
CA PHE A 597 -9.36 21.15 -5.65
C PHE A 597 -10.79 21.11 -5.12
N LEU A 598 -11.11 21.87 -4.08
CA LEU A 598 -12.49 22.06 -3.64
C LEU A 598 -13.34 22.77 -4.72
N LEU A 599 -12.75 23.70 -5.48
CA LEU A 599 -13.43 24.45 -6.53
C LEU A 599 -13.24 23.86 -7.94
N ALA A 600 -12.51 22.75 -8.07
CA ALA A 600 -12.21 22.15 -9.35
C ALA A 600 -13.51 21.76 -10.08
N PRO A 601 -13.53 21.77 -11.43
CA PRO A 601 -14.74 21.55 -12.20
C PRO A 601 -15.51 20.30 -11.78
N TYR A 602 -16.83 20.43 -11.83
CA TYR A 602 -17.79 19.38 -11.53
C TYR A 602 -18.56 19.03 -12.81
N VAL A 603 -18.96 17.78 -12.94
CA VAL A 603 -19.78 17.31 -14.06
C VAL A 603 -21.25 17.52 -13.71
N HIS A 604 -21.98 18.17 -14.61
CA HIS A 604 -23.39 18.51 -14.44
C HIS A 604 -24.17 18.31 -15.74
N HIS A 605 -25.19 17.45 -15.70
CA HIS A 605 -26.16 17.29 -16.77
C HIS A 605 -27.59 17.44 -16.22
N HIS A 606 -28.39 18.28 -16.88
CA HIS A 606 -29.83 18.42 -16.60
C HIS A 606 -30.64 18.24 -17.89
N PRO A 607 -31.79 17.54 -17.85
CA PRO A 607 -32.43 16.96 -16.66
C PRO A 607 -31.73 15.67 -16.17
N GLN A 608 -31.91 15.33 -14.90
CA GLN A 608 -31.34 14.12 -14.28
C GLN A 608 -32.28 13.56 -13.21
N SER A 609 -31.97 12.39 -12.65
CA SER A 609 -32.84 11.66 -11.72
C SER A 609 -32.66 11.98 -10.24
N THR A 610 -31.50 12.49 -9.82
CA THR A 610 -31.15 12.63 -8.39
C THR A 610 -31.50 14.03 -7.84
N PHE A 611 -31.20 15.07 -8.61
CA PHE A 611 -31.37 16.46 -8.18
C PHE A 611 -32.37 17.21 -9.04
N GLY A 612 -33.26 17.97 -8.41
CA GLY A 612 -34.31 18.73 -9.09
C GLY A 612 -33.79 20.01 -9.73
N SER A 613 -32.71 20.58 -9.20
CA SER A 613 -32.09 21.79 -9.69
C SER A 613 -30.56 21.74 -9.65
N LEU A 614 -29.91 22.58 -10.46
CA LEU A 614 -28.44 22.71 -10.45
C LEU A 614 -27.93 23.21 -9.10
N ALA A 615 -28.68 24.08 -8.43
CA ALA A 615 -28.31 24.62 -7.12
C ALA A 615 -28.24 23.51 -6.05
N GLU A 616 -29.25 22.63 -6.01
CA GLU A 616 -29.26 21.45 -5.13
C GLU A 616 -28.08 20.52 -5.44
N GLN A 617 -27.84 20.23 -6.73
CA GLN A 617 -26.74 19.37 -7.15
C GLN A 617 -25.39 19.96 -6.72
N SER A 618 -25.15 21.25 -6.96
CA SER A 618 -23.89 21.89 -6.56
C SER A 618 -23.68 21.89 -5.05
N LEU A 619 -24.73 22.14 -4.25
CA LEU A 619 -24.64 22.10 -2.79
C LEU A 619 -24.21 20.72 -2.27
N SER A 620 -24.85 19.66 -2.77
CA SER A 620 -24.52 18.29 -2.36
C SER A 620 -23.11 17.89 -2.81
N ILE A 621 -22.76 18.10 -4.07
CA ILE A 621 -21.49 17.61 -4.63
C ILE A 621 -20.28 18.34 -4.00
N ILE A 622 -20.34 19.68 -3.86
CA ILE A 622 -19.24 20.43 -3.21
C ILE A 622 -19.12 20.01 -1.74
N GLY A 623 -20.25 19.82 -1.06
CA GLY A 623 -20.27 19.34 0.32
C GLY A 623 -19.63 17.95 0.46
N ASN A 624 -19.95 17.02 -0.43
CA ASN A 624 -19.34 15.68 -0.46
C ASN A 624 -17.84 15.75 -0.74
N ARG A 625 -17.39 16.56 -1.71
CA ARG A 625 -15.96 16.78 -1.97
C ARG A 625 -15.23 17.29 -0.74
N ALA A 626 -15.81 18.25 -0.02
CA ALA A 626 -15.25 18.74 1.24
C ALA A 626 -15.09 17.62 2.27
N GLY A 627 -16.11 16.75 2.43
CA GLY A 627 -16.05 15.61 3.36
C GLY A 627 -14.88 14.65 3.06
N VAL A 628 -14.72 14.25 1.80
CA VAL A 628 -13.63 13.34 1.39
C VAL A 628 -12.27 14.02 1.51
N MET A 629 -12.14 15.28 1.08
CA MET A 629 -10.91 16.06 1.21
C MET A 629 -10.49 16.30 2.66
N ALA A 630 -11.44 16.39 3.60
CA ALA A 630 -11.13 16.47 5.02
C ALA A 630 -10.30 15.25 5.46
N MET A 631 -10.71 14.05 5.03
CA MET A 631 -10.03 12.82 5.42
C MET A 631 -8.66 12.62 4.76
N GLY A 632 -8.46 13.08 3.53
CA GLY A 632 -7.13 13.14 2.92
C GLY A 632 -6.15 14.00 3.74
N ASN A 633 -6.62 15.14 4.25
CA ASN A 633 -5.83 15.97 5.16
C ASN A 633 -5.58 15.25 6.50
N VAL A 634 -6.58 14.56 7.06
CA VAL A 634 -6.46 13.80 8.32
C VAL A 634 -5.34 12.76 8.26
N ILE A 635 -5.20 12.01 7.15
CA ILE A 635 -4.09 11.06 6.99
C ILE A 635 -2.73 11.75 7.15
N ALA A 636 -2.53 12.88 6.47
CA ALA A 636 -1.30 13.66 6.57
C ALA A 636 -1.10 14.24 7.99
N VAL A 637 -2.18 14.67 8.67
CA VAL A 637 -2.17 15.15 10.06
C VAL A 637 -1.62 14.09 11.00
N PHE A 638 -2.09 12.84 10.91
CA PHE A 638 -1.61 11.75 11.76
C PHE A 638 -0.14 11.45 11.48
N LEU A 639 0.26 11.37 10.21
CA LEU A 639 1.64 11.08 9.82
C LEU A 639 2.63 12.15 10.31
N PHE A 640 2.30 13.43 10.20
CA PHE A 640 3.18 14.52 10.66
C PHE A 640 3.21 14.71 12.18
N SER A 641 2.27 14.11 12.92
CA SER A 641 2.34 14.05 14.39
C SER A 641 3.25 12.93 14.91
N ALA A 642 3.59 11.96 14.07
CA ALA A 642 4.30 10.75 14.47
C ALA A 642 5.78 11.03 14.75
N ARG A 643 6.27 10.55 15.90
CA ARG A 643 7.70 10.65 16.27
C ARG A 643 8.55 9.63 15.51
N ASN A 644 7.98 8.46 15.24
CA ASN A 644 8.60 7.38 14.48
C ASN A 644 8.16 7.46 13.02
N ASN A 645 8.59 8.52 12.33
CA ASN A 645 8.23 8.79 10.94
C ASN A 645 9.46 8.71 10.03
N VAL A 646 9.45 7.80 9.04
CA VAL A 646 10.52 7.63 8.06
C VAL A 646 10.79 8.91 7.26
N LEU A 647 9.77 9.74 7.04
CA LEU A 647 9.93 11.01 6.34
C LEU A 647 10.85 11.98 7.11
N LEU A 648 10.87 11.95 8.45
CA LEU A 648 11.83 12.76 9.23
C LEU A 648 13.28 12.38 8.89
N TRP A 649 13.55 11.10 8.59
CA TRP A 649 14.88 10.62 8.25
C TRP A 649 15.26 10.97 6.81
N ILE A 650 14.33 10.78 5.86
CA ILE A 650 14.58 11.02 4.44
C ILE A 650 14.70 12.52 4.16
N THR A 651 13.79 13.31 4.74
CA THR A 651 13.70 14.75 4.45
C THR A 651 14.64 15.57 5.32
N ASP A 652 15.04 15.06 6.48
CA ASP A 652 15.90 15.76 7.42
C ASP A 652 15.30 17.05 7.98
N TRP A 653 13.98 17.15 7.90
CA TRP A 653 13.26 18.26 8.50
C TRP A 653 13.11 18.03 9.99
N SER A 654 13.09 19.14 10.74
CA SER A 654 12.85 19.07 12.17
C SER A 654 11.44 18.58 12.47
N HIS A 655 11.28 17.80 13.54
CA HIS A 655 9.97 17.38 14.03
C HIS A 655 9.08 18.60 14.35
N GLY A 656 9.68 19.71 14.79
CA GLY A 656 8.97 20.98 14.98
C GLY A 656 8.33 21.53 13.70
N THR A 657 8.98 21.32 12.54
CA THR A 657 8.40 21.68 11.23
C THR A 657 7.21 20.78 10.92
N TYR A 658 7.29 19.47 11.17
CA TYR A 658 6.16 18.57 10.95
C TYR A 658 4.99 18.87 11.86
N LEU A 659 5.23 19.21 13.14
CA LEU A 659 4.17 19.67 14.04
C LEU A 659 3.54 20.99 13.58
N LEU A 660 4.28 21.88 12.92
CA LEU A 660 3.70 23.05 12.26
C LEU A 660 2.75 22.64 11.14
N LEU A 661 3.18 21.72 10.27
CA LEU A 661 2.34 21.22 9.17
C LEU A 661 1.11 20.47 9.67
N HIS A 662 1.24 19.64 10.70
CA HIS A 662 0.14 18.97 11.39
C HIS A 662 -0.96 19.95 11.81
N ARG A 663 -0.60 21.11 12.37
CA ARG A 663 -1.58 22.14 12.75
C ARG A 663 -2.30 22.71 11.55
N TRP A 664 -1.58 23.08 10.50
CA TRP A 664 -2.17 23.70 9.31
C TRP A 664 -3.07 22.74 8.52
N LEU A 665 -2.66 21.48 8.36
CA LEU A 665 -3.52 20.45 7.77
C LEU A 665 -4.71 20.13 8.68
N GLY A 666 -4.53 20.18 10.00
CA GLY A 666 -5.62 20.06 10.97
C GLY A 666 -6.67 21.17 10.81
N TYR A 667 -6.24 22.41 10.57
CA TYR A 667 -7.17 23.50 10.27
C TYR A 667 -7.97 23.27 8.98
N TRP A 668 -7.32 22.75 7.93
CA TRP A 668 -8.01 22.38 6.69
C TRP A 668 -8.98 21.21 6.89
N ALA A 669 -8.62 20.19 7.66
CA ALA A 669 -9.51 19.09 8.01
C ALA A 669 -10.76 19.57 8.78
N VAL A 670 -10.58 20.47 9.76
CA VAL A 670 -11.70 21.10 10.49
C VAL A 670 -12.57 21.92 9.53
N PHE A 671 -11.96 22.78 8.71
CA PHE A 671 -12.68 23.64 7.77
C PHE A 671 -13.52 22.82 6.78
N HIS A 672 -12.93 21.80 6.17
CA HIS A 672 -13.63 20.94 5.22
C HIS A 672 -14.74 20.11 5.88
N THR A 673 -14.53 19.61 7.10
CA THR A 673 -15.59 18.89 7.84
C THR A 673 -16.76 19.81 8.19
N ALA A 674 -16.47 21.03 8.63
CA ALA A 674 -17.49 22.04 8.92
C ALA A 674 -18.24 22.46 7.65
N LEU A 675 -17.51 22.67 6.55
CA LEU A 675 -18.10 23.01 5.25
C LEU A 675 -19.02 21.89 4.75
N HIS A 676 -18.56 20.64 4.75
CA HIS A 676 -19.37 19.47 4.45
C HIS A 676 -20.67 19.47 5.27
N SER A 677 -20.56 19.61 6.60
CA SER A 677 -21.71 19.59 7.49
C SER A 677 -22.71 20.71 7.21
N VAL A 678 -22.24 21.93 6.96
CA VAL A 678 -23.10 23.09 6.68
C VAL A 678 -23.77 22.97 5.31
N MET A 679 -23.04 22.53 4.29
CA MET A 679 -23.58 22.39 2.93
C MET A 679 -24.61 21.28 2.84
N LEU A 680 -24.36 20.12 3.46
CA LEU A 680 -25.32 19.02 3.48
C LEU A 680 -26.54 19.38 4.34
N LEU A 681 -26.36 20.07 5.46
CA LEU A 681 -27.49 20.60 6.23
C LEU A 681 -28.38 21.51 5.36
N GLU A 682 -27.80 22.46 4.64
CA GLU A 682 -28.57 23.38 3.80
C GLU A 682 -29.26 22.65 2.64
N TYR A 683 -28.58 21.68 2.01
CA TYR A 683 -29.17 20.84 0.98
C TYR A 683 -30.43 20.10 1.48
N TYR A 684 -30.35 19.38 2.60
CA TYR A 684 -31.50 18.63 3.11
C TYR A 684 -32.63 19.53 3.63
N ARG A 685 -32.33 20.78 4.01
CA ARG A 685 -33.36 21.79 4.32
C ARG A 685 -34.09 22.25 3.06
N GLN A 686 -33.37 22.49 1.96
CA GLN A 686 -33.98 22.88 0.68
C GLN A 686 -34.79 21.73 0.08
N TYR A 687 -34.29 20.50 0.20
CA TYR A 687 -34.98 19.30 -0.28
C TYR A 687 -36.25 18.98 0.55
N GLY A 688 -36.27 19.36 1.84
CA GLY A 688 -37.43 19.19 2.72
C GLY A 688 -37.37 17.96 3.65
N ASP A 689 -36.34 17.13 3.56
CA ASP A 689 -36.20 15.87 4.31
C ASP A 689 -35.36 15.98 5.59
N TYR A 690 -34.87 17.17 5.94
CA TYR A 690 -34.00 17.37 7.11
C TYR A 690 -34.52 16.74 8.41
N ALA A 691 -35.83 16.87 8.70
CA ALA A 691 -36.41 16.31 9.92
C ALA A 691 -36.35 14.77 9.96
N ALA A 692 -36.45 14.13 8.80
CA ALA A 692 -36.36 12.68 8.66
C ALA A 692 -34.90 12.20 8.71
N GLU A 693 -33.96 12.96 8.14
CA GLU A 693 -32.53 12.62 8.17
C GLU A 693 -31.92 12.79 9.57
N LEU A 694 -32.36 13.77 10.36
CA LEU A 694 -31.83 14.08 11.69
C LEU A 694 -31.88 12.89 12.67
N ILE A 695 -32.90 12.03 12.54
CA ILE A 695 -33.09 10.87 13.42
C ILE A 695 -32.33 9.62 12.95
N ARG A 696 -31.69 9.66 11.78
CA ARG A 696 -30.93 8.52 11.25
C ARG A 696 -29.56 8.42 11.90
N ASP A 697 -29.12 7.19 12.19
CA ASP A 697 -27.86 6.93 12.90
C ASP A 697 -26.64 7.55 12.21
N TYR A 698 -26.57 7.46 10.88
CA TYR A 698 -25.45 8.03 10.12
C TYR A 698 -25.34 9.55 10.33
N TRP A 699 -26.48 10.26 10.41
CA TRP A 699 -26.53 11.71 10.63
C TRP A 699 -26.10 12.06 12.04
N VAL A 700 -26.57 11.30 13.05
CA VAL A 700 -26.18 11.46 14.45
C VAL A 700 -24.67 11.29 14.63
N TRP A 701 -24.08 10.25 14.04
CA TRP A 701 -22.63 10.04 14.09
C TRP A 701 -21.86 11.12 13.31
N GLY A 702 -22.43 11.66 12.24
CA GLY A 702 -21.91 12.84 11.55
C GLY A 702 -21.84 14.06 12.48
N ILE A 703 -22.91 14.33 13.24
CA ILE A 703 -22.94 15.39 14.25
C ILE A 703 -21.85 15.15 15.32
N VAL A 704 -21.73 13.93 15.84
CA VAL A 704 -20.70 13.57 16.82
C VAL A 704 -19.30 13.86 16.28
N GLY A 705 -19.01 13.43 15.05
CA GLY A 705 -17.73 13.70 14.37
C GLY A 705 -17.46 15.19 14.21
N THR A 706 -18.42 15.95 13.67
CA THR A 706 -18.29 17.40 13.44
C THR A 706 -18.10 18.18 14.73
N VAL A 707 -18.87 17.85 15.77
CA VAL A 707 -18.72 18.49 17.09
C VAL A 707 -17.35 18.16 17.69
N ALA A 708 -16.90 16.90 17.60
CA ALA A 708 -15.61 16.49 18.13
C ALA A 708 -14.46 17.27 17.48
N VAL A 709 -14.41 17.33 16.14
CA VAL A 709 -13.33 18.02 15.43
C VAL A 709 -13.38 19.54 15.62
N CYS A 710 -14.57 20.14 15.69
CA CYS A 710 -14.71 21.56 15.99
C CYS A 710 -14.28 21.90 17.43
N ALA A 711 -14.58 21.02 18.41
CA ALA A 711 -14.16 21.18 19.80
C ALA A 711 -12.64 21.07 20.00
N MET A 712 -11.92 20.46 19.05
CA MET A 712 -10.45 20.41 19.07
C MET A 712 -9.82 21.79 18.90
N VAL A 713 -10.48 22.73 18.21
CA VAL A 713 -9.92 24.08 17.96
C VAL A 713 -9.72 24.87 19.26
N PRO A 714 -10.75 25.15 20.08
CA PRO A 714 -10.58 25.92 21.32
C PRO A 714 -9.68 25.20 22.34
N THR A 715 -9.76 23.88 22.42
CA THR A 715 -8.93 23.07 23.35
C THR A 715 -7.45 23.03 22.95
N SER A 716 -7.13 23.27 21.67
CA SER A 716 -5.76 23.25 21.13
C SER A 716 -5.11 24.65 21.00
N LEU A 717 -5.80 25.71 21.43
CA LEU A 717 -5.25 27.07 21.43
C LEU A 717 -3.94 27.14 22.22
N LEU A 718 -3.00 27.95 21.74
CA LEU A 718 -1.67 28.05 22.35
C LEU A 718 -1.72 28.41 23.84
N VAL A 719 -2.65 29.29 24.23
CA VAL A 719 -2.83 29.70 25.63
C VAL A 719 -3.21 28.50 26.51
N VAL A 720 -4.09 27.62 26.02
CA VAL A 720 -4.51 26.41 26.72
C VAL A 720 -3.33 25.45 26.80
N ARG A 721 -2.62 25.21 25.70
CA ARG A 721 -1.42 24.35 25.66
C ARG A 721 -0.35 24.81 26.64
N GLN A 722 -0.12 26.12 26.76
CA GLN A 722 0.88 26.69 27.66
C GLN A 722 0.50 26.60 29.14
N LYS A 723 -0.79 26.77 29.48
CA LYS A 723 -1.26 26.79 30.87
C LYS A 723 -1.70 25.42 31.40
N ALA A 724 -2.25 24.58 30.55
CA ALA A 724 -2.90 23.31 30.90
C ALA A 724 -2.58 22.22 29.87
N TYR A 725 -1.28 21.97 29.64
CA TYR A 725 -0.79 21.03 28.63
C TYR A 725 -1.42 19.64 28.71
N GLU A 726 -1.52 19.07 29.91
CA GLU A 726 -2.04 17.70 30.11
C GLU A 726 -3.53 17.60 29.78
N VAL A 727 -4.30 18.66 30.09
CA VAL A 727 -5.73 18.74 29.72
C VAL A 727 -5.87 18.83 28.21
N PHE A 728 -5.06 19.68 27.57
CA PHE A 728 -5.01 19.75 26.12
C PHE A 728 -4.71 18.38 25.50
N LEU A 729 -3.63 17.72 25.93
CA LEU A 729 -3.17 16.47 25.32
C LEU A 729 -4.22 15.36 25.47
N GLY A 730 -4.78 15.20 26.67
CA GLY A 730 -5.84 14.22 26.93
C GLY A 730 -7.10 14.50 26.12
N ALA A 731 -7.61 15.73 26.15
CA ALA A 731 -8.80 16.13 25.41
C ALA A 731 -8.61 15.96 23.90
N HIS A 732 -7.45 16.37 23.35
CA HIS A 732 -7.16 16.27 21.93
C HIS A 732 -7.13 14.81 21.45
N VAL A 733 -6.56 13.89 22.23
CA VAL A 733 -6.56 12.45 21.90
C VAL A 733 -7.97 11.87 21.93
N VAL A 734 -8.74 12.17 22.99
CA VAL A 734 -10.13 11.66 23.11
C VAL A 734 -11.00 12.19 21.97
N LEU A 735 -10.93 13.49 21.67
CA LEU A 735 -11.68 14.11 20.58
C LEU A 735 -11.25 13.57 19.22
N ALA A 736 -9.95 13.31 18.99
CA ALA A 736 -9.46 12.70 17.77
C ALA A 736 -10.01 11.28 17.57
N VAL A 737 -10.06 10.46 18.64
CA VAL A 737 -10.68 9.13 18.60
C VAL A 737 -12.17 9.23 18.29
N LEU A 738 -12.89 10.10 18.99
CA LEU A 738 -14.32 10.33 18.75
C LEU A 738 -14.59 10.81 17.32
N PHE A 739 -13.72 11.65 16.76
CA PHE A 739 -13.82 12.09 15.37
C PHE A 739 -13.64 10.94 14.38
N ILE A 740 -12.59 10.11 14.54
CA ILE A 740 -12.35 8.96 13.64
C ILE A 740 -13.46 7.90 13.76
N VAL A 741 -13.89 7.60 14.98
CA VAL A 741 -15.00 6.66 15.22
C VAL A 741 -16.32 7.23 14.69
N GLY A 742 -16.57 8.51 14.93
CA GLY A 742 -17.76 9.20 14.41
C GLY A 742 -17.80 9.24 12.89
N TYR A 743 -16.67 9.51 12.24
CA TYR A 743 -16.54 9.40 10.78
C TYR A 743 -16.80 7.97 10.30
N TYR A 744 -16.19 6.96 10.93
CA TYR A 744 -16.38 5.56 10.53
C TYR A 744 -17.84 5.14 10.60
N TYR A 745 -18.53 5.41 11.72
CA TYR A 745 -19.94 5.08 11.85
C TYR A 745 -20.83 5.94 10.95
N HIS A 746 -20.52 7.21 10.76
CA HIS A 746 -21.21 8.07 9.79
C HIS A 746 -21.19 7.45 8.39
N ILE A 747 -20.03 6.97 7.92
CA ILE A 747 -19.90 6.31 6.62
C ILE A 747 -20.55 4.94 6.61
N TRP A 748 -20.32 4.11 7.64
CA TRP A 748 -20.80 2.73 7.66
C TRP A 748 -22.33 2.65 7.75
N PHE A 749 -22.98 3.48 8.58
CA PHE A 749 -24.44 3.53 8.61
C PHE A 749 -25.05 4.11 7.32
N CYS A 750 -24.30 4.95 6.60
CA CYS A 750 -24.78 5.53 5.34
C CYS A 750 -24.61 4.57 4.15
N TYR A 751 -23.44 3.94 4.04
CA TYR A 751 -23.02 3.22 2.83
C TYR A 751 -22.57 1.77 3.08
N GLY A 752 -22.42 1.34 4.33
CA GLY A 752 -21.78 0.07 4.67
C GLY A 752 -20.34 0.01 4.14
N TYR A 753 -19.97 -1.11 3.50
CA TYR A 753 -18.70 -1.30 2.78
C TYR A 753 -18.84 -1.10 1.27
N SER A 754 -19.94 -0.48 0.85
CA SER A 754 -20.35 -0.49 -0.55
C SER A 754 -19.47 0.43 -1.39
N TRP A 755 -18.94 1.54 -0.87
CA TRP A 755 -18.31 2.61 -1.68
C TRP A 755 -16.84 2.90 -1.32
N GLY A 756 -16.32 2.35 -0.23
CA GLY A 756 -14.89 2.40 0.11
C GLY A 756 -14.44 3.61 0.94
N TYR A 757 -15.32 4.54 1.31
CA TYR A 757 -14.92 5.72 2.11
C TYR A 757 -14.35 5.37 3.49
N GLU A 758 -14.68 4.20 4.03
CA GLU A 758 -14.13 3.67 5.27
C GLU A 758 -12.61 3.45 5.20
N ILE A 759 -12.05 3.25 3.99
CA ILE A 759 -10.62 3.07 3.75
C ILE A 759 -9.83 4.25 4.31
N TRP A 760 -10.33 5.49 4.17
CA TRP A 760 -9.68 6.68 4.70
C TRP A 760 -9.50 6.61 6.23
N ALA A 761 -10.50 6.10 6.96
CA ALA A 761 -10.42 5.92 8.40
C ALA A 761 -9.41 4.82 8.77
N PHE A 762 -9.41 3.70 8.02
CA PHE A 762 -8.50 2.59 8.26
C PHE A 762 -7.04 2.99 8.07
N VAL A 763 -6.74 3.78 7.04
CA VAL A 763 -5.37 4.29 6.81
C VAL A 763 -4.95 5.23 7.95
N ALA A 764 -5.80 6.19 8.33
CA ALA A 764 -5.48 7.12 9.43
C ALA A 764 -5.29 6.38 10.77
N ALA A 765 -6.19 5.44 11.10
CA ALA A 765 -6.10 4.62 12.29
C ALA A 765 -4.87 3.70 12.28
N GLY A 766 -4.53 3.13 11.12
CA GLY A 766 -3.35 2.26 10.94
C GLY A 766 -2.04 3.01 11.18
N ILE A 767 -1.89 4.24 10.65
CA ILE A 767 -0.73 5.10 10.91
C ILE A 767 -0.59 5.37 12.41
N TRP A 768 -1.71 5.71 13.06
CA TRP A 768 -1.71 6.02 14.48
C TRP A 768 -1.37 4.80 15.35
N ALA A 769 -2.01 3.66 15.08
CA ALA A 769 -1.78 2.42 15.80
C ALA A 769 -0.34 1.93 15.65
N THR A 770 0.21 2.00 14.43
CA THR A 770 1.62 1.65 14.16
C THR A 770 2.57 2.53 14.97
N GLU A 771 2.34 3.85 14.98
CA GLU A 771 3.17 4.78 15.76
C GLU A 771 3.17 4.43 17.26
N ARG A 772 2.02 4.06 17.82
CA ARG A 772 1.88 3.67 19.23
C ARG A 772 2.53 2.32 19.53
N LEU A 773 2.31 1.32 18.68
CA LEU A 773 2.90 -0.02 18.84
C LEU A 773 4.43 0.06 18.88
N VAL A 774 5.01 0.85 17.98
CA VAL A 774 6.45 1.06 17.90
C VAL A 774 7.02 1.63 19.19
N ARG A 775 6.33 2.60 19.79
CA ARG A 775 6.77 3.21 21.05
C ARG A 775 6.76 2.18 22.16
N VAL A 776 5.71 1.37 22.25
CA VAL A 776 5.63 0.27 23.24
C VAL A 776 6.76 -0.72 23.04
N VAL A 777 7.01 -1.17 21.81
CA VAL A 777 8.10 -2.09 21.48
C VAL A 777 9.47 -1.48 21.82
N ARG A 778 9.69 -0.20 21.53
CA ARG A 778 10.94 0.50 21.87
C ARG A 778 11.15 0.59 23.38
N ILE A 779 10.12 0.96 24.14
CA ILE A 779 10.19 1.01 25.60
C ILE A 779 10.48 -0.38 26.16
N ALA A 780 9.79 -1.41 25.67
CA ALA A 780 10.01 -2.80 26.07
C ALA A 780 11.45 -3.26 25.79
N TRP A 781 12.01 -2.92 24.62
CA TRP A 781 13.40 -3.24 24.28
C TRP A 781 14.40 -2.52 25.20
N GLN A 782 14.17 -1.24 25.52
CA GLN A 782 15.04 -0.50 26.43
C GLN A 782 15.03 -1.04 27.86
N GLY A 783 13.98 -1.79 28.21
CA GLY A 783 13.78 -2.39 29.52
C GLY A 783 13.54 -1.36 30.62
N TYR A 784 13.34 -1.87 31.83
CA TYR A 784 13.23 -1.06 33.02
C TYR A 784 14.61 -0.53 33.43
N ARG A 785 14.73 0.78 33.65
CA ARG A 785 15.98 1.43 34.07
C ARG A 785 15.82 2.17 35.40
N THR A 786 16.95 2.49 36.00
CA THR A 786 17.01 3.27 37.24
C THR A 786 17.62 4.63 36.98
N ALA A 787 16.98 5.68 37.48
CA ALA A 787 17.44 7.07 37.40
C ALA A 787 17.76 7.61 38.80
N THR A 788 18.90 8.26 38.95
CA THR A 788 19.24 9.07 40.12
C THR A 788 18.95 10.53 39.79
N VAL A 789 18.00 11.14 40.51
CA VAL A 789 17.58 12.52 40.31
C VAL A 789 18.10 13.37 41.47
N THR A 790 18.83 14.44 41.15
CA THR A 790 19.45 15.34 42.12
C THR A 790 19.06 16.80 41.85
N VAL A 791 18.87 17.58 42.91
CA VAL A 791 18.71 19.03 42.79
C VAL A 791 20.08 19.67 42.61
N VAL A 792 20.26 20.49 41.57
CA VAL A 792 21.55 21.12 41.30
C VAL A 792 21.86 22.16 42.39
N HIS A 793 22.95 21.95 43.13
CA HIS A 793 23.38 22.86 44.19
C HIS A 793 23.61 24.30 43.69
N GLY A 794 23.28 25.29 44.52
CA GLY A 794 23.45 26.71 44.18
C GLY A 794 22.46 27.24 43.12
N THR A 795 21.36 26.53 42.88
CA THR A 795 20.32 26.93 41.91
C THR A 795 18.93 27.14 42.51
N GLU A 796 18.79 27.09 43.83
CA GLU A 796 17.50 27.26 44.53
C GLU A 796 16.39 26.32 44.02
N GLY A 797 16.76 25.11 43.56
CA GLY A 797 15.80 24.14 43.03
C GLY A 797 15.33 24.42 41.60
N GLU A 798 15.93 25.37 40.87
CA GLU A 798 15.54 25.68 39.49
C GLU A 798 15.95 24.60 38.47
N TYR A 799 16.98 23.80 38.79
CA TYR A 799 17.50 22.76 37.89
C TYR A 799 17.63 21.40 38.58
N LEU A 800 17.37 20.35 37.81
CA LEU A 800 17.52 18.95 38.18
C LEU A 800 18.56 18.29 37.28
N ALA A 801 19.41 17.45 37.86
CA ALA A 801 20.24 16.50 37.13
C ALA A 801 19.64 15.10 37.26
N ILE A 802 19.51 14.41 36.13
CA ILE A 802 18.92 13.07 36.03
C ILE A 802 19.97 12.15 35.41
N ASP A 803 20.50 11.22 36.18
CA ASP A 803 21.51 10.25 35.74
C ASP A 803 20.86 8.87 35.60
N ILE A 804 20.79 8.34 34.37
CA ILE A 804 20.16 7.04 34.07
C ILE A 804 21.22 5.97 33.91
N GLU A 805 21.11 4.89 34.69
CA GLU A 805 21.98 3.72 34.61
C GLU A 805 21.69 2.86 33.37
N GLY A 806 22.74 2.22 32.83
CA GLY A 806 22.63 1.20 31.80
C GLY A 806 23.26 1.61 30.46
N LYS A 807 22.69 1.12 29.36
CA LYS A 807 23.25 1.37 28.01
C LYS A 807 23.30 2.88 27.73
N PRO A 808 24.47 3.43 27.34
CA PRO A 808 24.62 4.87 27.11
C PRO A 808 23.75 5.33 25.93
N LEU A 809 23.16 6.51 26.08
CA LEU A 809 22.46 7.21 25.01
C LEU A 809 23.40 8.29 24.45
N ASN A 810 23.58 8.32 23.13
CA ASN A 810 24.68 9.06 22.50
C ASN A 810 24.32 10.50 22.10
N ASP A 811 23.11 10.74 21.61
CA ASP A 811 22.66 12.03 21.08
C ASP A 811 21.12 12.18 21.11
N GLY A 812 20.65 13.38 20.78
CA GLY A 812 19.23 13.67 20.56
C GLY A 812 18.41 13.86 21.83
N VAL A 813 17.11 13.59 21.71
CA VAL A 813 16.11 13.77 22.76
C VAL A 813 15.55 12.41 23.15
N ALA A 814 15.65 12.05 24.43
CA ALA A 814 15.03 10.85 24.98
C ALA A 814 13.72 11.20 25.68
N TYR A 815 12.72 10.32 25.58
CA TYR A 815 11.48 10.49 26.33
C TYR A 815 11.50 9.63 27.59
N LEU A 816 11.35 10.27 28.74
CA LEU A 816 11.44 9.62 30.05
C LEU A 816 10.07 9.61 30.73
N SER A 817 9.73 8.47 31.32
CA SER A 817 8.50 8.28 32.11
C SER A 817 8.88 7.79 33.50
N PHE A 818 8.31 8.40 34.55
CA PHE A 818 8.66 8.14 35.96
C PHE A 818 7.47 7.50 36.70
N PRO A 819 7.28 6.18 36.60
CA PRO A 819 6.04 5.52 37.03
C PRO A 819 5.80 5.55 38.55
N THR A 820 6.83 5.84 39.36
CA THR A 820 6.74 5.84 40.83
C THR A 820 6.38 7.19 41.46
N ILE A 821 6.31 8.27 40.67
CA ILE A 821 6.03 9.64 41.18
C ILE A 821 4.53 9.96 41.19
N GLY A 822 3.73 9.19 40.47
CA GLY A 822 2.27 9.34 40.47
C GLY A 822 1.57 8.35 39.55
N TRP A 823 0.24 8.43 39.51
CA TRP A 823 -0.63 7.53 38.74
C TRP A 823 -0.49 7.64 37.21
N ARG A 824 0.16 8.69 36.71
CA ARG A 824 0.30 9.02 35.28
C ARG A 824 1.45 8.26 34.62
N VAL A 825 1.41 6.93 34.71
CA VAL A 825 2.47 6.05 34.18
C VAL A 825 2.60 6.08 32.65
N TRP A 826 1.59 6.61 31.95
CA TRP A 826 1.57 6.76 30.48
C TRP A 826 2.18 8.09 29.99
N GLU A 827 2.49 9.03 30.87
CA GLU A 827 3.09 10.31 30.49
C GLU A 827 4.60 10.13 30.23
N SER A 828 5.03 10.50 29.02
CA SER A 828 6.43 10.48 28.61
C SER A 828 6.88 11.91 28.27
N HIS A 829 7.97 12.39 28.87
CA HIS A 829 8.45 13.76 28.66
C HIS A 829 9.82 13.82 27.98
N PRO A 830 10.05 14.76 27.06
CA PRO A 830 11.32 14.87 26.34
C PRO A 830 12.42 15.50 27.19
N PHE A 831 13.61 14.91 27.15
CA PHE A 831 14.83 15.43 27.76
C PHE A 831 16.00 15.29 26.78
N SER A 832 16.77 16.36 26.60
CA SER A 832 17.97 16.35 25.76
C SER A 832 19.08 15.56 26.45
N VAL A 833 19.63 14.58 25.73
CA VAL A 833 20.77 13.78 26.19
C VAL A 833 22.00 14.69 26.30
N ALA A 834 22.63 14.76 27.48
CA ALA A 834 23.81 15.59 27.67
C ALA A 834 25.09 14.83 27.32
N PHE A 835 25.38 13.72 28.01
CA PHE A 835 26.53 12.83 27.74
C PHE A 835 26.47 11.53 28.55
N GLY A 836 27.18 10.50 28.10
CA GLY A 836 27.43 9.28 28.88
C GLY A 836 28.69 9.40 29.74
N ARG A 837 28.61 9.03 31.03
CA ARG A 837 29.77 8.86 31.91
C ARG A 837 30.22 7.39 31.85
N SER A 838 31.40 7.15 31.28
CA SER A 838 32.13 5.88 31.42
C SER A 838 33.09 6.02 32.61
N SER A 839 33.06 5.08 33.55
CA SER A 839 34.02 5.00 34.64
C SER A 839 35.36 4.48 34.11
N THR A 840 36.22 5.36 33.62
CA THR A 840 37.64 5.07 33.42
C THR A 840 38.47 6.24 33.89
N ALA A 841 38.81 6.22 35.18
CA ALA A 841 40.09 6.74 35.65
C ALA A 841 41.07 5.56 35.58
N GLY A 842 42.13 5.68 34.76
CA GLY A 842 43.24 4.71 34.72
C GLY A 842 43.64 4.26 33.32
N SER A 843 44.73 4.86 32.83
CA SER A 843 45.72 4.36 31.85
C SER A 843 45.24 3.72 30.53
N ASP A 844 45.43 4.45 29.42
CA ASP A 844 46.32 3.96 28.35
C ASP A 844 46.86 5.16 27.57
N SER A 845 48.15 5.45 27.81
CA SER A 845 48.94 6.41 27.04
C SER A 845 49.89 5.63 26.15
N ASP A 846 49.47 5.33 24.93
CA ASP A 846 50.35 4.89 23.85
C ASP A 846 51.00 6.12 23.18
N LEU A 847 52.20 6.49 23.61
CA LEU A 847 53.23 7.10 22.76
C LEU A 847 54.63 6.78 23.30
N PRO A 848 55.62 6.49 22.44
CA PRO A 848 56.93 5.96 22.85
C PRO A 848 57.89 7.09 23.25
N ARG A 849 58.57 6.95 24.40
CA ARG A 849 59.76 7.75 24.72
C ARG A 849 60.89 6.90 25.29
N SER A 850 62.02 7.04 24.61
CA SER A 850 63.37 6.56 24.94
C SER A 850 63.90 7.17 26.26
N PRO A 851 64.94 6.59 26.89
CA PRO A 851 65.22 6.72 28.31
C PRO A 851 66.26 7.80 28.62
N VAL A 852 66.13 8.48 29.77
CA VAL A 852 67.25 9.16 30.43
C VAL A 852 67.14 9.02 31.96
N ALA A 853 67.98 8.13 32.47
CA ALA A 853 68.92 8.25 33.58
C ALA A 853 68.55 8.92 34.94
N THR A 854 68.79 8.11 35.98
CA THR A 854 69.64 8.34 37.17
C THR A 854 69.08 8.86 38.50
N ALA A 855 69.41 8.04 39.52
CA ALA A 855 69.90 8.35 40.88
C ALA A 855 68.87 8.27 42.03
N THR A 856 68.84 7.14 42.75
CA THR A 856 69.56 6.80 44.03
C THR A 856 68.74 7.13 45.28
N ALA A 857 68.34 6.11 46.05
CA ALA A 857 68.95 5.75 47.34
C ALA A 857 68.00 4.88 48.21
N ASP A 858 68.63 3.94 48.90
CA ASP A 858 68.12 2.85 49.74
C ASP A 858 67.27 3.30 50.95
N ASN A 859 66.36 2.44 51.44
CA ASN A 859 66.64 1.62 52.64
C ASN A 859 65.56 0.57 52.96
N LYS A 860 66.02 -0.60 53.40
CA LYS A 860 65.26 -1.72 53.95
C LYS A 860 64.92 -1.47 55.43
N ASN A 861 63.77 -1.95 55.92
CA ASN A 861 63.73 -2.94 57.02
C ASN A 861 62.32 -3.42 57.40
N ASN A 862 62.28 -4.72 57.70
CA ASN A 862 61.19 -5.52 58.24
C ASN A 862 60.60 -4.98 59.56
N ASN A 863 59.30 -5.22 59.80
CA ASN A 863 58.87 -6.28 60.73
C ASN A 863 57.34 -6.39 60.84
N ASN A 864 56.89 -7.65 60.79
CA ASN A 864 55.53 -8.12 61.01
C ASN A 864 54.94 -7.67 62.34
N LYS A 865 53.67 -7.29 62.33
CA LYS A 865 52.68 -7.63 63.37
C LYS A 865 51.29 -7.69 62.75
N GLU A 866 50.78 -8.91 62.65
CA GLU A 866 49.40 -9.23 62.30
C GLU A 866 48.44 -8.55 63.28
N VAL A 867 47.51 -7.76 62.74
CA VAL A 867 46.27 -7.37 63.40
C VAL A 867 45.15 -7.67 62.41
N LEU A 868 44.19 -8.44 62.88
CA LEU A 868 43.02 -8.99 62.18
C LEU A 868 42.37 -7.97 61.22
N GLU A 869 42.41 -8.27 59.93
CA GLU A 869 41.68 -7.53 58.88
C GLU A 869 40.19 -7.90 58.92
N GLU A 870 39.35 -6.91 59.22
CA GLU A 870 37.95 -6.91 58.79
C GLU A 870 37.89 -6.60 57.29
N PRO A 871 36.99 -7.23 56.51
CA PRO A 871 37.00 -7.13 55.07
C PRO A 871 36.63 -5.70 54.63
N VAL A 872 37.60 -5.03 54.02
CA VAL A 872 37.41 -3.79 53.26
C VAL A 872 36.40 -4.07 52.15
N ALA A 873 35.27 -3.37 52.20
CA ALA A 873 34.22 -3.42 51.20
C ALA A 873 34.80 -3.20 49.80
N GLU A 874 34.61 -4.19 48.93
CA GLU A 874 34.89 -4.10 47.49
C GLU A 874 34.26 -2.82 46.93
N SER A 875 35.10 -1.93 46.40
CA SER A 875 34.65 -0.78 45.62
C SER A 875 34.02 -1.30 44.32
N THR A 876 32.70 -1.45 44.31
CA THR A 876 31.93 -1.85 43.13
C THR A 876 32.17 -0.88 41.97
N LEU A 877 32.70 -1.40 40.87
CA LEU A 877 32.82 -0.72 39.57
C LEU A 877 31.46 -0.09 39.18
N GLY A 878 31.39 1.24 39.08
CA GLY A 878 30.14 1.96 38.79
C GLY A 878 29.59 1.65 37.39
N LYS A 879 28.29 1.35 37.30
CA LYS A 879 27.62 1.13 36.01
C LYS A 879 27.69 2.40 35.13
N PRO A 880 27.81 2.29 33.80
CA PRO A 880 27.76 3.44 32.90
C PRO A 880 26.43 4.19 33.06
N THR A 881 26.49 5.53 33.04
CA THR A 881 25.31 6.40 33.23
C THR A 881 25.16 7.39 32.08
N THR A 882 23.93 7.77 31.76
CA THR A 882 23.60 8.87 30.84
C THR A 882 23.04 10.04 31.62
N ALA A 883 23.67 11.21 31.51
CA ALA A 883 23.29 12.42 32.21
C ALA A 883 22.29 13.26 31.39
N PHE A 884 21.32 13.84 32.08
CA PHE A 884 20.37 14.83 31.58
C PHE A 884 20.30 16.00 32.56
N LEU A 885 20.11 17.23 32.05
CA LEU A 885 19.80 18.39 32.89
C LEU A 885 18.47 18.99 32.46
N ALA A 886 17.59 19.19 33.42
CA ALA A 886 16.25 19.71 33.22
C ALA A 886 16.05 20.98 34.03
N ARG A 887 15.35 21.95 33.44
CA ARG A 887 14.83 23.10 34.19
C ARG A 887 13.49 22.72 34.80
N VAL A 888 13.29 23.05 36.07
CA VAL A 888 12.01 22.84 36.74
C VAL A 888 10.94 23.76 36.12
N ARG A 889 9.87 23.13 35.66
CA ARG A 889 8.66 23.73 35.08
C ARG A 889 7.45 23.07 35.76
N ASN A 890 6.25 23.51 35.41
CA ASN A 890 5.01 22.89 35.89
C ASN A 890 4.93 21.39 35.51
N GLY A 891 4.08 20.63 36.21
CA GLY A 891 3.83 19.22 35.88
C GLY A 891 4.87 18.27 36.47
N VAL A 892 5.39 17.32 35.69
CA VAL A 892 6.27 16.24 36.19
C VAL A 892 7.59 16.77 36.74
N THR A 893 8.20 17.79 36.15
CA THR A 893 9.47 18.34 36.66
C THR A 893 9.33 19.07 38.00
N GLU A 894 8.20 19.74 38.25
CA GLU A 894 7.87 20.31 39.58
C GLU A 894 7.65 19.20 40.61
N LYS A 895 6.91 18.15 40.25
CA LYS A 895 6.70 16.99 41.13
C LYS A 895 8.03 16.31 41.48
N LEU A 896 8.87 16.05 40.48
CA LEU A 896 10.23 15.54 40.66
C LEU A 896 11.03 16.41 41.65
N SER A 897 11.05 17.73 41.42
CA SER A 897 11.78 18.66 42.30
C SER A 897 11.28 18.58 43.74
N LYS A 898 9.96 18.67 43.97
CA LYS A 898 9.38 18.57 45.31
C LYS A 898 9.69 17.24 46.01
N THR A 899 9.55 16.13 45.30
CA THR A 899 9.81 14.79 45.86
C THR A 899 11.29 14.60 46.20
N VAL A 900 12.20 15.06 45.33
CA VAL A 900 13.66 14.96 45.55
C VAL A 900 14.10 15.88 46.69
N THR A 901 13.56 17.11 46.78
CA THR A 901 13.83 18.02 47.89
C THR A 901 13.33 17.43 49.22
N ALA A 902 12.15 16.80 49.24
CA ALA A 902 11.63 16.12 50.43
C ALA A 902 12.49 14.91 50.86
N ALA A 903 13.16 14.25 49.92
CA ALA A 903 14.05 13.12 50.16
C ALA A 903 15.50 13.51 50.54
N GLY A 904 15.79 14.79 50.80
CA GLY A 904 17.13 15.25 51.17
C GLY A 904 18.02 15.65 49.99
N GLY A 905 17.45 15.89 48.81
CA GLY A 905 18.14 16.49 47.65
C GLY A 905 18.64 15.52 46.58
N SER A 906 18.56 14.21 46.83
CA SER A 906 18.85 13.14 45.86
C SER A 906 17.89 11.97 46.04
N LEU A 907 17.38 11.40 44.95
CA LEU A 907 16.45 10.26 45.00
C LEU A 907 16.67 9.30 43.82
N ARG A 908 16.66 8.00 44.11
CA ARG A 908 16.78 6.93 43.10
C ARG A 908 15.39 6.40 42.74
N LEU A 909 15.05 6.38 41.46
CA LEU A 909 13.71 6.14 40.94
C LEU A 909 13.70 5.21 39.73
N ALA A 910 12.57 4.55 39.54
CA ALA A 910 12.22 3.87 38.30
C ALA A 910 12.14 4.85 37.12
N VAL A 911 12.69 4.48 35.97
CA VAL A 911 12.48 5.23 34.72
C VAL A 911 12.27 4.28 33.54
N LEU A 912 11.25 4.59 32.72
CA LEU A 912 11.05 3.99 31.41
C LEU A 912 11.59 4.94 30.36
N VAL A 913 12.38 4.43 29.42
CA VAL A 913 13.05 5.22 28.38
C VAL A 913 12.47 4.87 27.01
N ASP A 914 11.78 5.83 26.39
CA ASP A 914 11.33 5.77 25.00
C ASP A 914 12.40 6.40 24.10
N GLY A 915 13.38 5.56 23.71
CA GLY A 915 14.39 5.78 22.67
C GLY A 915 15.19 7.09 22.70
N THR A 916 16.00 7.32 21.68
CA THR A 916 16.51 8.66 21.34
C THR A 916 15.95 9.08 20.00
N TYR A 917 15.57 10.35 19.90
CA TYR A 917 14.99 10.96 18.72
C TYR A 917 15.83 12.14 18.26
N ARG A 918 16.15 12.16 16.96
CA ARG A 918 16.87 13.25 16.29
C ARG A 918 15.88 14.29 15.77
N HIS A 919 15.29 15.06 16.67
CA HIS A 919 14.24 16.02 16.33
C HIS A 919 14.71 17.20 15.47
N SER A 920 16.01 17.44 15.38
CA SER A 920 16.63 18.56 14.64
C SER A 920 17.26 18.15 13.30
N GLY A 921 17.02 16.91 12.84
CA GLY A 921 17.64 16.38 11.61
C GLY A 921 19.08 15.90 11.80
N ALA A 922 19.84 15.81 10.71
CA ALA A 922 21.18 15.26 10.59
C ALA A 922 22.22 16.35 10.81
N VAL A 923 22.09 17.06 11.94
CA VAL A 923 22.95 18.17 12.38
C VAL A 923 24.44 17.83 12.21
N LYS A 924 24.86 16.60 12.53
CA LYS A 924 26.26 16.18 12.38
C LYS A 924 26.76 16.22 10.92
N ALA A 925 25.92 15.83 9.96
CA ALA A 925 26.28 15.86 8.54
C ALA A 925 26.43 17.29 8.04
N ASP A 926 25.52 18.18 8.44
CA ASP A 926 25.57 19.61 8.11
C ASP A 926 26.82 20.30 8.68
N LEU A 927 27.12 20.04 9.95
CA LEU A 927 28.29 20.60 10.63
C LEU A 927 29.62 20.05 10.12
N SER A 928 29.66 18.80 9.63
CA SER A 928 30.89 18.18 9.09
C SER A 928 31.46 18.92 7.87
N ARG A 929 30.60 19.65 7.14
CA ARG A 929 30.95 20.43 5.95
C ARG A 929 31.53 21.81 6.27
N CYS A 930 31.43 22.24 7.53
CA CYS A 930 31.89 23.55 7.98
C CYS A 930 33.39 23.53 8.32
N SER A 931 34.07 24.65 8.09
CA SER A 931 35.49 24.79 8.48
C SER A 931 35.65 25.16 9.95
N ASN A 932 34.79 26.04 10.47
CA ASN A 932 34.70 26.39 11.88
C ASN A 932 33.23 26.49 12.34
N ILE A 933 33.00 26.25 13.62
CA ILE A 933 31.64 26.17 14.18
C ILE A 933 31.52 27.06 15.42
N VAL A 934 30.42 27.81 15.49
CA VAL A 934 30.03 28.64 16.62
C VAL A 934 28.77 28.05 17.25
N TYR A 935 28.89 27.68 18.53
CA TYR A 935 27.79 27.19 19.35
C TYR A 935 27.33 28.29 20.30
N VAL A 936 26.03 28.55 20.34
CA VAL A 936 25.41 29.53 21.23
C VAL A 936 24.38 28.82 22.11
N ALA A 937 24.68 28.71 23.40
CA ALA A 937 23.84 28.03 24.38
C ALA A 937 23.26 29.00 25.41
N GLY A 938 22.02 28.77 25.82
CA GLY A 938 21.36 29.53 26.89
C GLY A 938 20.73 28.63 27.96
N GLY A 939 21.17 28.78 29.22
CA GLY A 939 20.70 27.97 30.34
C GLY A 939 20.95 26.48 30.11
N VAL A 940 19.93 25.64 30.33
CA VAL A 940 20.00 24.19 30.08
C VAL A 940 20.15 23.82 28.59
N GLY A 941 20.00 24.76 27.65
CA GLY A 941 20.20 24.47 26.23
C GLY A 941 21.60 23.95 25.87
N ILE A 942 22.58 24.13 26.76
CA ILE A 942 23.91 23.51 26.62
C ILE A 942 23.85 21.98 26.52
N THR A 943 22.87 21.33 27.15
CA THR A 943 22.78 19.85 27.14
C THR A 943 22.68 19.29 25.74
N ALA A 944 21.90 19.91 24.87
CA ALA A 944 21.73 19.46 23.49
C ALA A 944 23.00 19.66 22.64
N LEU A 945 23.91 20.56 23.05
CA LEU A 945 25.13 20.86 22.30
C LEU A 945 26.33 20.02 22.73
N LEU A 946 26.37 19.54 23.97
CA LEU A 946 27.47 18.73 24.52
C LEU A 946 27.81 17.49 23.67
N PRO A 947 26.83 16.69 23.18
CA PRO A 947 27.14 15.56 22.30
C PRO A 947 27.85 15.97 21.01
N TYR A 948 27.47 17.10 20.40
CA TYR A 948 28.08 17.59 19.17
C TYR A 948 29.51 18.08 19.41
N LEU A 949 29.73 18.84 20.49
CA LEU A 949 31.04 19.38 20.87
C LEU A 949 32.07 18.28 21.15
N ARG A 950 31.66 17.13 21.69
CA ARG A 950 32.55 16.00 21.96
C ARG A 950 32.92 15.20 20.72
N GLN A 951 32.04 15.16 19.72
CA GLN A 951 32.23 14.34 18.52
C GLN A 951 32.93 15.08 17.38
N ILE A 952 32.85 16.41 17.34
CA ILE A 952 33.37 17.21 16.21
C ILE A 952 34.83 17.60 16.45
N ARG A 953 35.69 17.26 15.49
CA ARG A 953 37.13 17.57 15.49
C ARG A 953 37.49 18.90 14.82
N LYS A 954 36.50 19.69 14.41
CA LYS A 954 36.70 20.99 13.76
C LYS A 954 36.91 22.10 14.81
N PRO A 955 37.67 23.17 14.49
CA PRO A 955 37.77 24.35 15.35
C PRO A 955 36.38 24.86 15.74
N SER A 956 36.11 24.86 17.04
CA SER A 956 34.77 25.15 17.58
C SER A 956 34.85 26.16 18.71
N ARG A 957 33.87 27.08 18.77
CA ARG A 957 33.72 28.05 19.85
C ARG A 957 32.35 27.90 20.48
N LEU A 958 32.31 27.63 21.78
CA LEU A 958 31.08 27.58 22.57
C LEU A 958 30.93 28.88 23.38
N PHE A 959 29.85 29.61 23.12
CA PHE A 959 29.39 30.73 23.93
C PHE A 959 28.19 30.28 24.75
N TRP A 960 28.34 30.21 26.07
CA TRP A 960 27.29 29.73 26.96
C TRP A 960 26.90 30.78 28.00
N GLY A 961 25.62 31.14 28.03
CA GLY A 961 25.04 32.03 29.03
C GLY A 961 24.24 31.27 30.08
N SER A 962 24.52 31.47 31.37
CA SER A 962 23.73 30.95 32.49
C SER A 962 23.32 32.06 33.45
N ARG A 963 22.13 31.95 34.05
CA ARG A 963 21.67 32.90 35.09
C ARG A 963 22.23 32.60 36.48
N ARG A 964 22.61 31.35 36.75
CA ARG A 964 23.04 30.88 38.08
C ARG A 964 24.39 30.19 37.95
N ALA A 965 25.30 30.47 38.89
CA ALA A 965 26.62 29.84 38.95
C ALA A 965 26.53 28.33 39.21
N GLY A 966 25.56 27.88 40.02
CA GLY A 966 25.38 26.45 40.33
C GLY A 966 25.18 25.56 39.10
N LEU A 967 24.50 26.05 38.06
CA LEU A 967 24.37 25.31 36.79
C LEU A 967 25.71 25.21 36.06
N ALA A 968 26.54 26.25 36.10
CA ALA A 968 27.89 26.23 35.53
C ALA A 968 28.77 25.19 36.24
N SER A 969 28.71 25.15 37.57
CA SER A 969 29.42 24.15 38.38
C SER A 969 28.97 22.72 38.06
N ALA A 970 27.68 22.49 37.83
CA ALA A 970 27.16 21.16 37.49
C ALA A 970 27.61 20.65 36.11
N VAL A 971 27.82 21.55 35.16
CA VAL A 971 28.25 21.23 33.78
C VAL A 971 29.78 21.24 33.65
N ALA A 972 30.52 21.86 34.57
CA ALA A 972 31.98 21.99 34.51
C ALA A 972 32.73 20.67 34.23
N PRO A 973 32.40 19.52 34.86
CA PRO A 973 33.07 18.26 34.54
C PRO A 973 32.88 17.80 33.09
N ALA A 974 31.76 18.19 32.45
CA ALA A 974 31.51 17.88 31.05
C ALA A 974 32.30 18.80 30.11
N LEU A 975 32.54 20.05 30.52
CA LEU A 975 33.33 21.03 29.78
C LEU A 975 34.82 20.69 29.81
N GLU A 976 35.33 20.22 30.96
CA GLU A 976 36.73 19.78 31.11
C GLU A 976 37.07 18.57 30.23
N GLN A 977 36.07 17.75 29.90
CA GLN A 977 36.24 16.58 29.02
C GLN A 977 36.07 16.91 27.54
N LEU A 978 35.93 18.19 27.17
CA LEU A 978 35.84 18.58 25.77
C LEU A 978 37.20 18.50 25.07
N PRO A 979 37.22 18.17 23.75
CA PRO A 979 38.44 18.19 22.97
C PRO A 979 39.14 19.57 22.97
N ALA A 980 40.48 19.58 22.86
CA ALA A 980 41.28 20.80 22.86
C ALA A 980 40.96 21.78 21.70
N ASN A 981 40.30 21.33 20.63
CA ASN A 981 39.85 22.17 19.52
C ASN A 981 38.56 22.97 19.84
N VAL A 982 38.04 22.89 21.07
CA VAL A 982 36.84 23.59 21.52
C VAL A 982 37.23 24.69 22.51
N GLU A 983 37.07 25.95 22.11
CA GLU A 983 37.20 27.10 23.02
C GLU A 983 35.84 27.36 23.69
N VAL A 984 35.83 27.53 25.02
CA VAL A 984 34.60 27.73 25.79
C VAL A 984 34.61 29.10 26.46
N GLU A 985 33.61 29.92 26.16
CA GLU A 985 33.36 31.21 26.82
C GLU A 985 32.03 31.12 27.60
N THR A 986 32.12 31.21 28.92
CA THR A 986 30.96 31.12 29.82
C THR A 986 30.65 32.49 30.43
N SER A 987 29.40 32.94 30.29
CA SER A 987 28.89 34.16 30.90
C SER A 987 27.85 33.81 31.97
N VAL A 988 28.12 34.17 33.23
CA VAL A 988 27.22 33.92 34.36
C VAL A 988 26.62 35.25 34.84
N GLY A 989 25.29 35.33 34.85
CA GLY A 989 24.56 36.51 35.32
C GLY A 989 24.54 37.71 34.34
N GLN A 990 25.24 37.63 33.21
CA GLN A 990 25.24 38.64 32.16
C GLN A 990 24.64 38.09 30.85
N ARG A 991 24.23 38.99 29.95
CA ARG A 991 23.76 38.61 28.61
C ARG A 991 24.95 38.49 27.66
N LEU A 992 24.93 37.47 26.80
CA LEU A 992 25.91 37.31 25.72
C LEU A 992 25.75 38.43 24.68
N ASP A 993 26.87 38.99 24.21
CA ASP A 993 26.91 39.91 23.06
C ASP A 993 26.76 39.12 21.75
N LEU A 994 25.53 38.67 21.47
CA LEU A 994 25.22 37.87 20.29
C LEU A 994 25.56 38.59 18.98
N GLU A 995 25.42 39.91 18.94
CA GLU A 995 25.69 40.68 17.74
C GLU A 995 27.18 40.73 17.43
N GLY A 996 28.01 41.02 18.43
CA GLY A 996 29.47 40.99 18.28
C GLY A 996 30.00 39.60 17.95
N ILE A 997 29.47 38.56 18.61
CA ILE A 997 29.85 37.15 18.35
C ILE A 997 29.57 36.78 16.89
N LEU A 998 28.34 37.01 16.41
CA LEU A 998 27.93 36.63 15.05
C LEU A 998 28.58 37.50 13.98
N TYR A 999 28.78 38.79 14.26
CA TYR A 999 29.50 39.68 13.36
C TYR A 999 30.93 39.19 13.13
N ARG A 1000 31.69 38.91 14.20
CA ARG A 1000 33.05 38.36 14.08
C ARG A 1000 33.04 37.03 13.34
N ALA A 1001 32.15 36.11 13.74
CA ALA A 1001 32.07 34.78 13.14
C ALA A 1001 31.86 34.79 11.61
N LEU A 1002 31.04 35.72 11.10
CA LEU A 1002 30.68 35.79 9.68
C LEU A 1002 31.52 36.77 8.84
N THR A 1003 32.36 37.60 9.46
CA THR A 1003 33.19 38.60 8.75
C THR A 1003 34.68 38.29 8.76
N THR A 1004 35.18 37.59 9.78
CA THR A 1004 36.60 37.22 9.87
C THR A 1004 36.96 36.23 8.76
N LYS A 1005 37.83 36.67 7.84
CA LYS A 1005 38.51 35.78 6.88
C LYS A 1005 39.53 34.95 7.64
N ALA A 1006 39.43 33.62 7.59
CA ALA A 1006 40.51 32.77 8.07
C ALA A 1006 41.62 32.78 7.00
N GLU A 1007 42.88 32.98 7.41
CA GLU A 1007 44.03 33.06 6.48
C GLU A 1007 44.29 31.76 5.71
N ALA A 1008 43.67 30.62 6.12
CA ALA A 1008 43.92 29.29 5.57
C ALA A 1008 42.66 28.46 5.21
N ASP A 1009 41.42 28.94 5.44
CA ASP A 1009 40.22 28.10 5.21
C ASP A 1009 38.96 28.92 4.81
N ASP A 1010 38.52 28.78 3.56
CA ASP A 1010 37.37 29.51 2.96
C ASP A 1010 36.02 28.74 3.06
N GLY A 1011 35.96 27.68 3.88
CA GLY A 1011 34.74 26.89 4.06
C GLY A 1011 33.57 27.63 4.75
N PRO A 1012 32.35 27.05 4.76
CA PRO A 1012 31.21 27.63 5.46
C PRO A 1012 31.37 27.64 6.99
N VAL A 1013 30.75 28.63 7.63
CA VAL A 1013 30.69 28.75 9.10
C VAL A 1013 29.43 28.05 9.62
N GLY A 1014 29.60 27.09 10.52
CA GLY A 1014 28.48 26.46 11.23
C GLY A 1014 28.02 27.33 12.40
N ILE A 1015 26.72 27.59 12.51
CA ILE A 1015 26.13 28.35 13.62
C ILE A 1015 25.04 27.48 14.25
N VAL A 1016 25.26 27.03 15.48
CA VAL A 1016 24.31 26.18 16.22
C VAL A 1016 23.78 26.94 17.41
N VAL A 1017 22.47 27.08 17.53
CA VAL A 1017 21.84 27.76 18.66
C VAL A 1017 20.89 26.84 19.42
N CYS A 1018 21.01 26.81 20.75
CA CYS A 1018 20.08 26.10 21.63
C CYS A 1018 19.81 26.89 22.91
N GLY A 1019 18.56 27.29 23.15
CA GLY A 1019 18.19 28.03 24.35
C GLY A 1019 16.84 28.72 24.25
N PRO A 1020 16.62 29.80 25.03
CA PRO A 1020 15.36 30.54 25.05
C PRO A 1020 14.92 31.02 23.66
N ALA A 1021 13.61 30.97 23.38
CA ALA A 1021 13.04 31.31 22.08
C ALA A 1021 13.50 32.68 21.53
N GLY A 1022 13.53 33.72 22.38
CA GLY A 1022 13.99 35.06 21.99
C GLY A 1022 15.48 35.11 21.61
N MET A 1023 16.33 34.30 22.24
CA MET A 1023 17.75 34.20 21.91
C MET A 1023 17.95 33.53 20.56
N ALA A 1024 17.26 32.42 20.32
CA ALA A 1024 17.29 31.71 19.02
C ALA A 1024 16.79 32.59 17.87
N ASP A 1025 15.69 33.34 18.10
CA ASP A 1025 15.18 34.30 17.12
C ASP A 1025 16.17 35.44 16.84
N GLN A 1026 16.87 35.95 17.87
CA GLN A 1026 17.88 36.99 17.69
C GLN A 1026 19.08 36.49 16.88
N VAL A 1027 19.57 35.27 17.17
CA VAL A 1027 20.66 34.65 16.38
C VAL A 1027 20.24 34.49 14.93
N ARG A 1028 19.09 33.85 14.66
CA ARG A 1028 18.57 33.65 13.31
C ARG A 1028 18.39 34.97 12.56
N HIS A 1029 17.79 35.97 13.22
CA HIS A 1029 17.57 37.29 12.61
C HIS A 1029 18.88 37.98 12.24
N LYS A 1030 19.88 37.97 13.13
CA LYS A 1030 21.17 38.62 12.89
C LYS A 1030 21.96 37.92 11.78
N VAL A 1031 21.98 36.59 11.74
CA VAL A 1031 22.61 35.81 10.66
C VAL A 1031 21.97 36.15 9.31
N VAL A 1032 20.64 36.16 9.24
CA VAL A 1032 19.89 36.56 8.05
C VAL A 1032 20.22 37.99 7.63
N GLN A 1033 20.25 38.94 8.57
CA GLN A 1033 20.56 40.34 8.30
C GLN A 1033 21.96 40.51 7.71
N LEU A 1034 22.98 39.92 8.34
CA LEU A 1034 24.38 40.03 7.89
C LEU A 1034 24.58 39.42 6.50
N SER A 1035 23.92 38.30 6.20
CA SER A 1035 23.97 37.69 4.87
C SER A 1035 23.27 38.53 3.81
N ARG A 1036 22.07 39.06 4.09
CA ARG A 1036 21.30 39.87 3.12
C ARG A 1036 21.94 41.23 2.82
N CYS A 1037 22.60 41.84 3.80
CA CYS A 1037 23.31 43.10 3.61
C CYS A 1037 24.67 42.94 2.89
N GLY A 1038 25.05 41.73 2.49
CA GLY A 1038 26.35 41.46 1.85
C GLY A 1038 27.54 41.62 2.78
N VAL A 1039 27.31 41.73 4.09
CA VAL A 1039 28.36 41.91 5.12
C VAL A 1039 29.06 40.60 5.42
N ALA A 1040 28.32 39.47 5.38
CA ALA A 1040 28.90 38.15 5.57
C ALA A 1040 29.90 37.83 4.45
N THR A 1041 31.16 37.60 4.80
CA THR A 1041 32.24 37.33 3.85
C THR A 1041 32.32 35.84 3.47
N ARG A 1042 31.58 34.98 4.17
CA ARG A 1042 31.63 33.51 4.07
C ARG A 1042 30.21 32.90 4.06
N PRO A 1043 30.00 31.75 3.41
CA PRO A 1043 28.74 31.00 3.50
C PRO A 1043 28.52 30.48 4.93
N TYR A 1044 27.28 30.19 5.29
CA TYR A 1044 26.93 29.71 6.63
C TYR A 1044 25.93 28.56 6.59
N VAL A 1045 25.95 27.77 7.66
CA VAL A 1045 24.96 26.74 7.97
C VAL A 1045 24.34 27.08 9.33
N LEU A 1046 23.04 27.33 9.37
CA LEU A 1046 22.33 27.67 10.60
C LEU A 1046 21.52 26.48 11.10
N VAL A 1047 21.85 26.00 12.30
CA VAL A 1047 21.14 24.93 13.01
C VAL A 1047 20.45 25.52 14.24
N ASP A 1048 19.12 25.46 14.24
CA ASP A 1048 18.30 25.84 15.40
C ASP A 1048 17.92 24.60 16.20
N GLU A 1049 18.85 24.17 17.06
CA GLU A 1049 18.70 22.97 17.90
C GLU A 1049 17.74 23.27 19.04
N ALA A 1050 16.48 22.87 18.92
CA ALA A 1050 15.66 22.57 20.09
C ALA A 1050 14.46 21.73 19.75
N PHE A 1051 13.93 21.12 20.80
CA PHE A 1051 12.60 20.55 20.78
C PHE A 1051 11.54 21.66 20.95
N THR A 1052 10.66 21.80 19.95
CA THR A 1052 9.51 22.72 19.98
C THR A 1052 8.22 21.94 20.27
N TRP A 1053 7.39 22.48 21.17
CA TRP A 1053 6.12 21.92 21.62
C TRP A 1053 4.95 22.81 21.20
#